data_AF-A0A0J6FMM2-F1
#
_entry.id   AF-A0A0J6FMM2-F1
#
_cell.length_a   1.000
_cell.length_b   1.000
_cell.length_c   1.000
_cell.angle_alpha   90.00
_cell.angle_beta   90.00
_cell.angle_gamma   90.00
#
_symmetry.space_group_name_H-M   'P 1'
#
loop_
_entity.id
_entity.type
_entity.pdbx_description
1 polymer ?
#
loop_
_entity_poly.entity_id
_entity_poly.type
_entity_poly.pdbx_seq_one_letter_code
_entity_poly.pdbx_strand_id
1 'polypeptide(L)'
;MKQLLSKAWRYRQNGWRQAAVLNTVGISIFTLLTIALLAWSSAKLGTINGNVILFRGNCATTKKANIWLHLLLNVFSTGILASSNFFMQVLSSPSRSEVDSAHRKSISLEVGVPSIRNLFFISNFKKICSFLFFLSSIPVHLFFNSAIFTTDYQGSKWQLTIASEGFANGAQYFPPGALLLPAGAATGVTGYGQPVSLTDYLDHDSEVIEKISSTAKESRGWKRIEVPECRSQYQFCSARTKYGDVVMVVESHNSSFMFSRDKRLGWTRDGIFEPPSRNAAQFWDPRAYGQIDRGYDVLPADRINPHYSFNFLLDEFVEASLQSKRPIVKSQNALKFDLKYCLVQEIDPVCKVGLSTKVLLIVVVCLITKTCLCIVVLATSPPEDPLVVPGDAIVSFITAPEEKTAARCTLDRFVADRTSSSMTSRPIQPQQEPPPQPQQWRRRNRRWLSAIPISAWVRSYFIFTGVIIFLVAMFVTANNTYPVKGGQQAFSHSPHNGLLNTEGSSGLLLLPAIILANAPQLLLSFSYFVYNALYTRLCVEKEWNSLSQKYHPIRVTRPRGQQISTYRLQLPYRYSIPLIVISVLLHWLVSNTLYVFILEGGYFLVEQKSYQYFNPVQPDPVPRVSGFSDDSYVGIGFSTISILVVLLIACFLATIPFILCSKRMKGPMVLGGSNSMVISAACHLSLVSATGSMSPLAGSEREDGYEQVPLREWPQATSPKTKFFTQKISQLETFEVQSLLESAQPPSGEEQRQGELDCKDDIGASEKVALIQMAQSRLRWGVVKMPESFYQQFSDMGEDVGHLAFGIKEQNVEEPVDGHWYA
;
A
#
# COMPACT_ATOMS: atom_id res chain seq x y z
N MET A 1 40.83 3.36 25.05
CA MET A 1 39.90 2.46 24.32
C MET A 1 38.47 2.99 24.19
N LYS A 2 37.72 3.33 25.25
CA LYS A 2 36.34 3.89 25.13
C LYS A 2 36.24 5.20 24.33
N GLN A 3 37.23 6.10 24.40
CA GLN A 3 37.28 7.32 23.57
C GLN A 3 37.64 7.06 22.09
N LEU A 4 38.45 6.04 21.80
CA LEU A 4 38.75 5.62 20.43
C LEU A 4 37.56 4.89 19.82
N LEU A 5 36.87 4.06 20.60
CA LEU A 5 35.61 3.43 20.21
C LEU A 5 34.50 4.48 20.05
N SER A 6 34.42 5.51 20.89
CA SER A 6 33.42 6.57 20.75
C SER A 6 33.74 7.54 19.61
N LYS A 7 35.02 7.82 19.32
CA LYS A 7 35.45 8.56 18.12
C LYS A 7 35.23 7.75 16.85
N ALA A 8 35.57 6.45 16.82
CA ALA A 8 35.30 5.57 15.69
C ALA A 8 33.80 5.37 15.45
N TRP A 9 33.00 5.33 16.53
CA TRP A 9 31.54 5.26 16.47
C TRP A 9 30.92 6.60 16.00
N ARG A 10 31.40 7.76 16.48
CA ARG A 10 30.99 9.09 15.97
C ARG A 10 31.46 9.33 14.53
N TYR A 11 32.65 8.85 14.16
CA TYR A 11 33.17 8.89 12.79
C TYR A 11 32.33 8.01 11.83
N ARG A 12 31.83 6.86 12.32
CA ARG A 12 30.85 6.01 11.62
C ARG A 12 29.44 6.60 11.51
N GLN A 13 29.11 7.67 12.22
CA GLN A 13 27.77 8.29 12.20
C GLN A 13 27.58 9.38 11.15
N ASN A 14 28.59 9.76 10.38
CA ASN A 14 28.43 10.81 9.35
C ASN A 14 27.90 10.23 8.03
N GLY A 15 26.80 10.80 7.53
CA GLY A 15 26.19 10.48 6.23
C GLY A 15 24.97 9.56 6.30
N TRP A 16 24.81 8.69 5.29
CA TRP A 16 23.64 7.80 5.18
C TRP A 16 23.51 6.81 6.36
N ARG A 17 24.60 6.49 7.05
CA ARG A 17 24.61 5.54 8.18
C ARG A 17 23.77 6.00 9.36
N GLN A 18 23.69 7.31 9.65
CA GLN A 18 22.81 7.81 10.73
C GLN A 18 21.34 7.56 10.40
N ALA A 19 20.94 7.85 9.17
CA ALA A 19 19.60 7.55 8.68
C ALA A 19 19.33 6.04 8.68
N ALA A 20 20.31 5.22 8.32
CA ALA A 20 20.20 3.77 8.39
C ALA A 20 19.97 3.30 9.84
N VAL A 21 20.72 3.80 10.82
CA VAL A 21 20.51 3.46 12.25
C VAL A 21 19.11 3.83 12.71
N LEU A 22 18.62 5.05 12.40
CA LEU A 22 17.27 5.47 12.76
C LEU A 22 16.19 4.58 12.14
N ASN A 23 16.36 4.22 10.85
CA ASN A 23 15.46 3.31 10.15
C ASN A 23 15.49 1.90 10.76
N THR A 24 16.67 1.38 11.09
CA THR A 24 16.84 0.07 11.75
C THR A 24 16.18 0.07 13.12
N VAL A 25 16.40 1.09 13.96
CA VAL A 25 15.75 1.21 15.27
C VAL A 25 14.23 1.24 15.13
N GLY A 26 13.71 2.04 14.19
CA GLY A 26 12.27 2.12 13.93
C GLY A 26 11.67 0.77 13.51
N ILE A 27 12.30 0.07 12.55
CA ILE A 27 11.86 -1.26 12.12
C ILE A 27 11.98 -2.28 13.25
N SER A 28 13.05 -2.25 14.06
CA SER A 28 13.23 -3.15 15.19
C SER A 28 12.13 -2.98 16.24
N ILE A 29 11.81 -1.73 16.63
CA ILE A 29 10.72 -1.44 17.56
C ILE A 29 9.40 -1.98 17.00
N PHE A 30 9.11 -1.71 15.73
CA PHE A 30 7.89 -2.16 15.09
C PHE A 30 7.80 -3.69 15.02
N THR A 31 8.91 -4.35 14.72
CA THR A 31 9.01 -5.81 14.70
C THR A 31 8.77 -6.40 16.09
N LEU A 32 9.35 -5.82 17.14
CA LEU A 32 9.13 -6.25 18.52
C LEU A 32 7.66 -6.08 18.95
N LEU A 33 7.03 -4.94 18.62
CA LEU A 33 5.61 -4.71 18.90
C LEU A 33 4.72 -5.73 18.19
N THR A 34 5.03 -6.04 16.93
CA THR A 34 4.24 -7.01 16.14
C THR A 34 4.45 -8.44 16.63
N ILE A 35 5.68 -8.80 17.06
CA ILE A 35 5.97 -10.07 17.72
C ILE A 35 5.22 -10.19 19.04
N ALA A 36 5.20 -9.13 19.87
CA ALA A 36 4.45 -9.11 21.12
C ALA A 36 2.94 -9.29 20.88
N LEU A 37 2.40 -8.63 19.85
CA LEU A 37 1.00 -8.80 19.45
C LEU A 37 0.70 -10.23 18.95
N LEU A 38 1.62 -10.84 18.19
CA LEU A 38 1.51 -12.22 17.73
C LEU A 38 1.58 -13.22 18.90
N ALA A 39 2.50 -13.01 19.84
CA ALA A 39 2.64 -13.85 21.03
C ALA A 39 1.40 -13.77 21.92
N TRP A 40 0.91 -12.55 22.18
CA TRP A 40 -0.31 -12.32 22.95
C TRP A 40 -1.53 -12.96 22.28
N SER A 41 -1.71 -12.77 20.97
CA SER A 41 -2.86 -13.34 20.24
C SER A 41 -2.82 -14.86 20.20
N SER A 42 -1.65 -15.44 19.96
CA SER A 42 -1.45 -16.90 19.97
C SER A 42 -1.68 -17.51 21.36
N ALA A 43 -1.19 -16.86 22.42
CA ALA A 43 -1.40 -17.29 23.80
C ALA A 43 -2.88 -17.25 24.20
N LYS A 44 -3.61 -16.21 23.78
CA LYS A 44 -5.05 -16.07 24.06
C LYS A 44 -5.89 -17.14 23.35
N LEU A 45 -5.48 -17.58 22.16
CA LEU A 45 -6.20 -18.57 21.35
C LEU A 45 -5.78 -20.02 21.63
N GLY A 46 -4.57 -20.25 22.17
CA GLY A 46 -3.96 -21.58 22.23
C GLY A 46 -3.56 -22.14 20.85
N THR A 47 -3.67 -21.34 19.78
CA THR A 47 -3.34 -21.74 18.40
C THR A 47 -2.95 -20.53 17.55
N ILE A 48 -2.11 -20.77 16.53
CA ILE A 48 -1.77 -19.78 15.50
C ILE A 48 -2.81 -19.70 14.37
N ASN A 49 -3.71 -20.69 14.31
CA ASN A 49 -4.65 -20.85 13.20
C ASN A 49 -6.01 -20.16 13.43
N GLY A 50 -6.15 -19.39 14.52
CA GLY A 50 -7.39 -18.69 14.88
C GLY A 50 -7.35 -17.18 14.63
N ASN A 51 -8.45 -16.51 14.96
CA ASN A 51 -8.59 -15.05 14.94
C ASN A 51 -9.00 -14.55 16.34
N VAL A 52 -8.41 -13.45 16.79
CA VAL A 52 -8.78 -12.82 18.08
C VAL A 52 -9.78 -11.70 17.84
N ILE A 53 -10.89 -11.69 18.57
CA ILE A 53 -11.81 -10.54 18.58
C ILE A 53 -11.25 -9.48 19.54
N LEU A 54 -10.89 -8.32 18.99
CA LEU A 54 -10.37 -7.15 19.73
C LEU A 54 -11.51 -6.32 20.32
N PHE A 55 -12.58 -6.16 19.55
CA PHE A 55 -13.74 -5.36 19.94
C PHE A 55 -15.03 -6.01 19.44
N ARG A 56 -16.09 -5.93 20.25
CA ARG A 56 -17.44 -6.38 19.92
C ARG A 56 -18.42 -5.31 20.41
N GLY A 57 -19.28 -4.80 19.53
CA GLY A 57 -20.24 -3.76 19.90
C GLY A 57 -21.03 -3.21 18.72
N ASN A 58 -21.54 -1.98 18.87
CA ASN A 58 -22.31 -1.30 17.84
C ASN A 58 -21.48 -1.05 16.56
N CYS A 59 -22.07 -1.35 15.41
CA CYS A 59 -21.48 -1.21 14.09
C CYS A 59 -20.96 0.21 13.75
N ALA A 60 -21.58 1.27 14.28
CA ALA A 60 -21.10 2.63 14.09
C ALA A 60 -19.73 2.88 14.76
N THR A 61 -19.53 2.34 15.97
CA THR A 61 -18.26 2.43 16.69
C THR A 61 -17.20 1.56 16.03
N THR A 62 -17.57 0.33 15.65
CA THR A 62 -16.70 -0.59 14.91
C THR A 62 -16.23 0.03 13.59
N LYS A 63 -17.13 0.68 12.84
CA LYS A 63 -16.78 1.38 11.59
C LYS A 63 -15.80 2.53 11.81
N LYS A 64 -15.99 3.33 12.86
CA LYS A 64 -15.02 4.39 13.23
C LYS A 64 -13.66 3.81 13.61
N ALA A 65 -13.63 2.76 14.43
CA ALA A 65 -12.40 2.09 14.83
C ALA A 65 -11.65 1.51 13.61
N ASN A 66 -12.38 0.90 12.68
CA ASN A 66 -11.82 0.34 11.45
C ASN A 66 -11.08 1.40 10.62
N ILE A 67 -11.71 2.57 10.42
CA ILE A 67 -11.13 3.68 9.67
C ILE A 67 -9.78 4.10 10.28
N TRP A 68 -9.73 4.29 11.60
CA TRP A 68 -8.51 4.73 12.29
C TRP A 68 -7.42 3.64 12.31
N LEU A 69 -7.80 2.38 12.53
CA LEU A 69 -6.86 1.26 12.53
C LEU A 69 -6.24 1.07 11.14
N HIS A 70 -7.02 1.08 10.06
CA HIS A 70 -6.47 0.98 8.71
C HIS A 70 -5.65 2.21 8.31
N LEU A 71 -6.00 3.42 8.76
CA LEU A 71 -5.16 4.59 8.55
C LEU A 71 -3.79 4.41 9.21
N LEU A 72 -3.77 3.95 10.47
CA LEU A 72 -2.53 3.66 11.20
C LEU A 72 -1.69 2.56 10.53
N LEU A 73 -2.33 1.47 10.10
CA LEU A 73 -1.66 0.39 9.36
C LEU A 73 -1.03 0.89 8.06
N ASN A 74 -1.73 1.71 7.30
CA ASN A 74 -1.21 2.30 6.06
C ASN A 74 -0.01 3.23 6.31
N VAL A 75 -0.03 4.01 7.40
CA VAL A 75 1.13 4.84 7.82
C VAL A 75 2.34 3.95 8.13
N PHE A 76 2.16 2.89 8.93
CA PHE A 76 3.26 1.98 9.25
C PHE A 76 3.78 1.22 8.02
N SER A 77 2.88 0.70 7.19
CA SER A 77 3.22 0.02 5.93
C SER A 77 4.06 0.92 5.02
N THR A 78 3.65 2.17 4.85
CA THR A 78 4.39 3.16 4.05
C THR A 78 5.74 3.49 4.67
N GLY A 79 5.83 3.61 6.00
CA GLY A 79 7.09 3.80 6.72
C GLY A 79 8.09 2.66 6.52
N ILE A 80 7.62 1.40 6.58
CA ILE A 80 8.42 0.20 6.33
C ILE A 80 8.91 0.17 4.87
N LEU A 81 8.05 0.56 3.93
CA LEU A 81 8.40 0.67 2.52
C LEU A 81 9.46 1.76 2.29
N ALA A 82 9.29 2.93 2.89
CA ALA A 82 10.24 4.05 2.79
C ALA A 82 11.62 3.65 3.33
N SER A 83 11.66 2.92 4.45
CA SER A 83 12.90 2.37 5.00
C SER A 83 13.54 1.33 4.06
N SER A 84 12.75 0.39 3.52
CA SER A 84 13.25 -0.61 2.56
C SER A 84 13.79 0.07 1.29
N ASN A 85 13.09 1.08 0.77
CA ASN A 85 13.53 1.89 -0.36
C ASN A 85 14.85 2.61 -0.07
N PHE A 86 15.01 3.15 1.14
CA PHE A 86 16.26 3.77 1.57
C PHE A 86 17.44 2.79 1.51
N PHE A 87 17.32 1.60 2.10
CA PHE A 87 18.38 0.59 2.06
C PHE A 87 18.66 0.11 0.62
N MET A 88 17.62 -0.13 -0.18
CA MET A 88 17.79 -0.50 -1.58
C MET A 88 18.54 0.57 -2.39
N GLN A 89 18.29 1.86 -2.14
CA GLN A 89 19.03 2.93 -2.82
C GLN A 89 20.51 2.94 -2.45
N VAL A 90 20.83 2.80 -1.16
CA VAL A 90 22.23 2.69 -0.70
C VAL A 90 22.92 1.45 -1.30
N LEU A 91 22.24 0.30 -1.30
CA LEU A 91 22.79 -0.94 -1.85
C LEU A 91 22.93 -0.89 -3.38
N SER A 92 22.06 -0.18 -4.10
CA SER A 92 22.17 0.02 -5.55
C SER A 92 23.22 1.06 -5.96
N SER A 93 23.78 1.80 -4.99
CA SER A 93 24.82 2.80 -5.24
C SER A 93 26.18 2.11 -5.43
N PRO A 94 26.90 2.41 -6.51
CA PRO A 94 28.20 1.77 -6.79
C PRO A 94 29.30 2.36 -5.91
N SER A 95 30.37 1.59 -5.63
CA SER A 95 31.63 2.10 -5.08
C SER A 95 32.56 2.62 -6.19
N ARG A 96 33.66 3.28 -5.82
CA ARG A 96 34.64 3.80 -6.80
C ARG A 96 35.25 2.67 -7.62
N SER A 97 35.69 1.58 -6.99
CA SER A 97 36.22 0.40 -7.72
C SER A 97 35.21 -0.31 -8.61
N GLU A 98 33.93 -0.33 -8.23
CA GLU A 98 32.84 -0.87 -9.06
C GLU A 98 32.63 0.01 -10.31
N VAL A 99 32.71 1.34 -10.17
CA VAL A 99 32.69 2.29 -11.29
C VAL A 99 33.90 2.09 -12.20
N ASP A 100 35.11 2.01 -11.65
CA ASP A 100 36.34 1.83 -12.44
C ASP A 100 36.32 0.52 -13.24
N SER A 101 35.81 -0.54 -12.61
CA SER A 101 35.64 -1.84 -13.28
C SER A 101 34.62 -1.80 -14.41
N ALA A 102 33.55 -1.02 -14.28
CA ALA A 102 32.57 -0.81 -15.35
C ALA A 102 33.14 0.09 -16.46
N HIS A 103 33.84 1.17 -16.10
CA HIS A 103 34.46 2.07 -17.03
C HIS A 103 35.54 1.38 -17.87
N ARG A 104 36.35 0.48 -17.31
CA ARG A 104 37.28 -0.36 -18.11
C ARG A 104 36.58 -1.09 -19.27
N LYS A 105 35.31 -1.46 -19.11
CA LYS A 105 34.47 -2.08 -20.14
C LYS A 105 33.65 -1.09 -20.98
N SER A 106 33.93 0.21 -20.87
CA SER A 106 33.19 1.32 -21.49
C SER A 106 31.72 1.39 -21.07
N ILE A 107 31.39 0.91 -19.86
CA ILE A 107 30.03 0.90 -19.31
C ILE A 107 29.89 2.01 -18.28
N SER A 108 28.87 2.86 -18.42
CA SER A 108 28.54 3.87 -17.40
C SER A 108 27.62 3.28 -16.33
N LEU A 109 27.84 3.67 -15.08
CA LEU A 109 26.92 3.40 -13.97
C LEU A 109 26.15 4.67 -13.60
N GLU A 110 24.99 4.49 -12.98
CA GLU A 110 24.19 5.61 -12.53
C GLU A 110 24.52 5.96 -11.07
N VAL A 111 24.90 7.20 -10.80
CA VAL A 111 25.19 7.72 -9.46
C VAL A 111 24.07 8.65 -9.04
N GLY A 112 23.67 8.63 -7.77
CA GLY A 112 22.72 9.61 -7.26
C GLY A 112 21.26 9.35 -7.64
N VAL A 113 20.92 8.20 -8.23
CA VAL A 113 19.55 7.84 -8.61
C VAL A 113 19.26 6.34 -8.36
N PRO A 114 17.99 5.94 -8.12
CA PRO A 114 17.63 4.53 -8.07
C PRO A 114 17.85 3.86 -9.42
N SER A 115 18.73 2.85 -9.47
CA SER A 115 19.12 2.17 -10.70
C SER A 115 19.17 0.65 -10.53
N ILE A 116 18.25 -0.03 -11.23
CA ILE A 116 18.26 -1.48 -11.34
C ILE A 116 19.41 -1.93 -12.26
N ARG A 117 19.85 -1.07 -13.21
CA ARG A 117 20.99 -1.37 -14.10
C ARG A 117 22.26 -1.62 -13.29
N ASN A 118 22.49 -0.82 -12.25
CA ASN A 118 23.65 -0.97 -11.39
C ASN A 118 23.69 -2.33 -10.68
N LEU A 119 22.52 -2.91 -10.35
CA LEU A 119 22.47 -4.21 -9.68
C LEU A 119 23.14 -5.32 -10.50
N PHE A 120 23.28 -5.19 -11.81
CA PHE A 120 24.00 -6.19 -12.61
C PHE A 120 25.52 -6.09 -12.49
N PHE A 121 26.06 -4.92 -12.11
CA PHE A 121 27.50 -4.62 -12.14
C PHE A 121 28.16 -4.47 -10.76
N ILE A 122 27.38 -4.37 -9.68
CA ILE A 122 27.89 -4.29 -8.31
C ILE A 122 28.18 -5.68 -7.69
N SER A 123 28.68 -5.72 -6.46
CA SER A 123 28.96 -6.96 -5.70
C SER A 123 27.71 -7.82 -5.40
N ASN A 124 27.88 -9.15 -5.33
CA ASN A 124 26.80 -10.10 -5.09
C ASN A 124 26.07 -9.88 -3.75
N PHE A 125 26.78 -9.45 -2.71
CA PHE A 125 26.18 -9.08 -1.43
C PHE A 125 25.09 -8.00 -1.59
N LYS A 126 25.43 -6.89 -2.28
CA LYS A 126 24.49 -5.79 -2.53
C LYS A 126 23.28 -6.26 -3.34
N LYS A 127 23.49 -7.15 -4.33
CA LYS A 127 22.41 -7.73 -5.16
C LYS A 127 21.44 -8.56 -4.32
N ILE A 128 21.96 -9.51 -3.55
CA ILE A 128 21.15 -10.43 -2.73
C ILE A 128 20.36 -9.64 -1.68
N CYS A 129 21.01 -8.73 -0.95
CA CYS A 129 20.30 -7.90 0.04
C CYS A 129 19.21 -7.05 -0.59
N SER A 130 19.47 -6.41 -1.74
CA SER A 130 18.46 -5.61 -2.45
C SER A 130 17.27 -6.46 -2.90
N PHE A 131 17.52 -7.66 -3.42
CA PHE A 131 16.48 -8.60 -3.82
C PHE A 131 15.63 -9.08 -2.64
N LEU A 132 16.27 -9.42 -1.50
CA LEU A 132 15.55 -9.84 -0.29
C LEU A 132 14.72 -8.70 0.33
N PHE A 133 15.21 -7.45 0.28
CA PHE A 133 14.40 -6.29 0.67
C PHE A 133 13.17 -6.12 -0.22
N PHE A 134 13.32 -6.31 -1.53
CA PHE A 134 12.21 -6.27 -2.48
C PHE A 134 11.19 -7.38 -2.19
N LEU A 135 11.64 -8.63 -2.13
CA LEU A 135 10.79 -9.80 -1.94
C LEU A 135 10.01 -9.75 -0.62
N SER A 136 10.65 -9.35 0.48
CA SER A 136 10.01 -9.19 1.79
C SER A 136 9.02 -8.01 1.87
N SER A 137 9.03 -7.09 0.91
CA SER A 137 8.07 -5.96 0.88
C SER A 137 6.71 -6.37 0.31
N ILE A 138 6.67 -7.34 -0.62
CA ILE A 138 5.44 -7.74 -1.31
C ILE A 138 4.39 -8.29 -0.34
N PRO A 139 4.71 -9.25 0.55
CA PRO A 139 3.72 -9.78 1.48
C PRO A 139 3.25 -8.73 2.49
N VAL A 140 4.12 -7.83 2.96
CA VAL A 140 3.72 -6.75 3.87
C VAL A 140 2.62 -5.89 3.23
N HIS A 141 2.74 -5.53 1.95
CA HIS A 141 1.70 -4.74 1.28
C HIS A 141 0.40 -5.51 1.02
N LEU A 142 0.49 -6.82 0.74
CA LEU A 142 -0.69 -7.64 0.46
C LEU A 142 -1.46 -8.03 1.73
N PHE A 143 -0.76 -8.33 2.81
CA PHE A 143 -1.35 -8.97 3.99
C PHE A 143 -1.57 -8.02 5.17
N PHE A 144 -0.72 -7.00 5.34
CA PHE A 144 -0.73 -6.24 6.60
C PHE A 144 -2.03 -5.45 6.82
N ASN A 145 -2.63 -4.93 5.75
CA ASN A 145 -3.93 -4.25 5.82
C ASN A 145 -5.09 -5.20 6.13
N SER A 146 -4.93 -6.51 5.96
CA SER A 146 -5.93 -7.52 6.30
C SER A 146 -5.60 -8.30 7.57
N ALA A 147 -4.53 -7.91 8.29
CA ALA A 147 -4.24 -8.46 9.62
C ALA A 147 -5.32 -8.05 10.61
N ILE A 148 -5.86 -6.84 10.48
CA ILE A 148 -7.06 -6.38 11.17
C ILE A 148 -8.22 -6.44 10.17
N PHE A 149 -9.36 -6.97 10.59
CA PHE A 149 -10.57 -7.07 9.79
C PHE A 149 -11.79 -6.70 10.62
N THR A 150 -12.86 -6.31 9.95
CA THR A 150 -14.18 -6.13 10.57
C THR A 150 -15.16 -7.15 10.06
N THR A 151 -16.07 -7.57 10.94
CA THR A 151 -17.25 -8.35 10.55
C THR A 151 -18.50 -7.49 10.68
N ASP A 152 -19.32 -7.52 9.63
CA ASP A 152 -20.64 -6.92 9.62
C ASP A 152 -21.71 -8.01 9.78
N TYR A 153 -22.85 -7.65 10.37
CA TYR A 153 -23.94 -8.60 10.61
C TYR A 153 -25.03 -8.49 9.54
N GLN A 154 -25.39 -9.63 8.96
CA GLN A 154 -26.46 -9.81 7.99
C GLN A 154 -27.22 -11.11 8.30
N GLY A 155 -28.30 -10.97 9.06
CA GLY A 155 -29.13 -12.10 9.46
C GLY A 155 -29.90 -12.70 8.28
N SER A 156 -29.87 -14.02 8.18
CA SER A 156 -30.76 -14.83 7.34
C SER A 156 -32.01 -15.28 8.08
N LYS A 157 -31.88 -15.52 9.38
CA LYS A 157 -32.90 -16.16 10.20
C LYS A 157 -33.85 -15.11 10.73
N TRP A 158 -35.11 -15.28 10.39
CA TRP A 158 -36.23 -14.55 10.95
C TRP A 158 -37.50 -15.38 10.75
N GLN A 159 -38.52 -15.03 11.49
CA GLN A 159 -39.81 -15.71 11.48
C GLN A 159 -40.91 -14.71 11.21
N LEU A 160 -41.87 -15.15 10.39
CA LEU A 160 -43.10 -14.43 10.14
C LEU A 160 -44.21 -15.08 10.94
N THR A 161 -44.88 -14.33 11.80
CA THR A 161 -46.16 -14.72 12.39
C THR A 161 -47.29 -13.95 11.71
N ILE A 162 -48.29 -14.64 11.18
CA ILE A 162 -49.52 -14.01 10.69
C ILE A 162 -50.60 -14.19 11.75
N ALA A 163 -51.14 -13.08 12.26
CA ALA A 163 -52.08 -13.12 13.39
C ALA A 163 -53.06 -11.93 13.38
N SER A 164 -54.09 -12.04 14.23
CA SER A 164 -55.06 -10.96 14.50
C SER A 164 -54.50 -9.90 15.46
N GLU A 165 -55.16 -8.75 15.56
CA GLU A 165 -54.80 -7.71 16.54
C GLU A 165 -54.90 -8.20 18.00
N GLY A 166 -55.86 -9.09 18.29
CA GLY A 166 -56.00 -9.70 19.62
C GLY A 166 -54.77 -10.50 20.06
N PHE A 167 -54.11 -11.19 19.13
CA PHE A 167 -52.94 -12.02 19.41
C PHE A 167 -51.81 -11.20 20.06
N ALA A 168 -51.48 -10.04 19.49
CA ALA A 168 -50.45 -9.14 20.03
C ALA A 168 -50.87 -8.47 21.35
N ASN A 169 -52.16 -8.54 21.70
CA ASN A 169 -52.73 -7.95 22.91
C ASN A 169 -53.01 -8.99 24.01
N GLY A 170 -52.48 -10.22 23.88
CA GLY A 170 -52.62 -11.27 24.89
C GLY A 170 -53.96 -12.01 24.85
N ALA A 171 -54.68 -11.93 23.73
CA ALA A 171 -55.88 -12.74 23.54
C ALA A 171 -55.54 -14.23 23.44
N GLN A 172 -56.54 -15.06 23.74
CA GLN A 172 -56.42 -16.49 23.52
C GLN A 172 -56.24 -16.78 22.03
N TYR A 173 -55.23 -17.59 21.71
CA TYR A 173 -54.95 -18.09 20.38
C TYR A 173 -54.83 -19.62 20.42
N PHE A 174 -54.99 -20.25 19.27
CA PHE A 174 -54.82 -21.68 19.06
C PHE A 174 -53.95 -21.80 17.81
N PRO A 175 -52.87 -22.57 17.86
CA PRO A 175 -52.10 -22.89 16.68
C PRO A 175 -52.94 -23.79 15.75
N PRO A 176 -52.81 -23.64 14.43
CA PRO A 176 -52.00 -22.67 13.68
C PRO A 176 -52.77 -21.36 13.35
N GLY A 177 -53.83 -21.03 14.10
CA GLY A 177 -54.54 -19.75 14.01
C GLY A 177 -53.70 -18.52 14.35
N ALA A 178 -52.47 -18.72 14.83
CA ALA A 178 -51.34 -17.84 14.57
C ALA A 178 -50.33 -18.65 13.76
N LEU A 179 -50.02 -18.20 12.55
CA LEU A 179 -49.21 -18.96 11.61
C LEU A 179 -47.75 -18.54 11.67
N LEU A 180 -46.84 -19.46 11.99
CA LEU A 180 -45.41 -19.26 11.90
C LEU A 180 -44.85 -19.73 10.55
N LEU A 181 -44.07 -18.88 9.87
CA LEU A 181 -43.33 -19.23 8.66
C LEU A 181 -41.82 -18.97 8.91
N PRO A 182 -40.98 -20.03 8.99
CA PRO A 182 -39.53 -19.92 9.14
C PRO A 182 -38.88 -19.52 7.82
N ALA A 183 -37.87 -18.64 7.80
CA ALA A 183 -37.23 -18.18 6.56
C ALA A 183 -36.80 -19.31 5.58
N GLY A 184 -37.10 -19.17 4.27
CA GLY A 184 -36.45 -19.94 3.20
C GLY A 184 -37.18 -21.01 2.33
N ALA A 185 -38.49 -20.94 1.99
CA ALA A 185 -39.16 -21.39 0.71
C ALA A 185 -40.53 -22.14 0.80
N ALA A 186 -41.64 -21.63 0.21
CA ALA A 186 -42.46 -22.28 -0.85
C ALA A 186 -43.76 -21.56 -1.34
N THR A 187 -43.97 -21.67 -2.67
CA THR A 187 -45.14 -21.46 -3.56
C THR A 187 -45.92 -20.13 -3.57
N GLY A 188 -45.67 -19.32 -4.62
CA GLY A 188 -46.59 -18.27 -5.10
C GLY A 188 -46.09 -16.84 -4.90
N VAL A 189 -45.27 -16.60 -3.87
CA VAL A 189 -44.60 -15.33 -3.60
C VAL A 189 -43.09 -15.59 -3.51
N THR A 190 -42.28 -14.98 -4.37
CA THR A 190 -40.82 -15.18 -4.36
C THR A 190 -40.19 -14.61 -3.08
N GLY A 191 -39.65 -15.45 -2.18
CA GLY A 191 -38.82 -15.02 -1.04
C GLY A 191 -39.23 -15.45 0.39
N TYR A 192 -40.22 -16.33 0.57
CA TYR A 192 -40.79 -16.65 1.89
C TYR A 192 -40.79 -18.13 2.28
N GLY A 193 -40.90 -18.37 3.59
CA GLY A 193 -40.54 -19.52 4.42
C GLY A 193 -40.83 -20.98 4.05
N GLN A 194 -40.18 -21.92 4.76
CA GLN A 194 -40.36 -23.38 4.62
C GLN A 194 -41.72 -23.84 5.19
N PRO A 195 -42.41 -24.82 4.57
CA PRO A 195 -43.65 -25.36 5.12
C PRO A 195 -43.38 -26.06 6.47
N VAL A 196 -44.16 -25.68 7.49
CA VAL A 196 -44.15 -26.32 8.81
C VAL A 196 -45.16 -27.47 8.82
N SER A 197 -44.80 -28.62 9.41
CA SER A 197 -45.70 -29.78 9.47
C SER A 197 -46.91 -29.47 10.36
N LEU A 198 -48.09 -29.96 9.98
CA LEU A 198 -49.29 -29.82 10.80
C LEU A 198 -49.13 -30.53 12.16
N THR A 199 -48.35 -31.61 12.22
CA THR A 199 -48.02 -32.33 13.47
C THR A 199 -47.29 -31.44 14.46
N ASP A 200 -46.45 -30.53 13.98
CA ASP A 200 -45.67 -29.64 14.84
C ASP A 200 -46.58 -28.59 15.50
N TYR A 201 -47.67 -28.18 14.84
CA TYR A 201 -48.66 -27.31 15.47
C TYR A 201 -49.52 -28.01 16.54
N LEU A 202 -49.54 -29.34 16.53
CA LEU A 202 -50.32 -30.15 17.48
C LEU A 202 -49.46 -30.66 18.64
N ASP A 203 -48.14 -30.73 18.46
CA ASP A 203 -47.19 -31.09 19.50
C ASP A 203 -46.84 -29.87 20.37
N HIS A 204 -47.26 -29.91 21.64
CA HIS A 204 -47.01 -28.84 22.61
C HIS A 204 -45.52 -28.60 22.90
N ASP A 205 -44.68 -29.60 22.67
CA ASP A 205 -43.24 -29.54 22.88
C ASP A 205 -42.46 -29.17 21.60
N SER A 206 -43.16 -28.86 20.50
CA SER A 206 -42.52 -28.48 19.25
C SER A 206 -41.91 -27.07 19.30
N GLU A 207 -40.82 -26.89 18.55
CA GLU A 207 -40.17 -25.59 18.38
C GLU A 207 -41.12 -24.53 17.80
N VAL A 208 -42.12 -24.96 17.01
CA VAL A 208 -43.11 -24.09 16.36
C VAL A 208 -44.04 -23.48 17.41
N ILE A 209 -44.56 -24.30 18.33
CA ILE A 209 -45.47 -23.87 19.39
C ILE A 209 -44.75 -22.99 20.40
N GLU A 210 -43.52 -23.35 20.76
CA GLU A 210 -42.67 -22.53 21.61
C GLU A 210 -42.48 -21.12 21.02
N LYS A 211 -42.15 -21.03 19.73
CA LYS A 211 -41.93 -19.75 19.02
C LYS A 211 -43.19 -18.91 18.87
N ILE A 212 -44.33 -19.51 18.53
CA ILE A 212 -45.61 -18.80 18.46
C ILE A 212 -45.99 -18.27 19.84
N SER A 213 -45.80 -19.08 20.89
CA SER A 213 -46.11 -18.68 22.27
C SER A 213 -45.20 -17.57 22.77
N SER A 214 -43.91 -17.63 22.45
CA SER A 214 -42.96 -16.55 22.70
C SER A 214 -43.39 -15.26 21.97
N THR A 215 -43.68 -15.36 20.68
CA THR A 215 -44.13 -14.23 19.86
C THR A 215 -45.42 -13.60 20.40
N ALA A 216 -46.39 -14.41 20.83
CA ALA A 216 -47.63 -13.91 21.44
C ALA A 216 -47.38 -13.07 22.71
N LYS A 217 -46.38 -13.46 23.51
CA LYS A 217 -46.02 -12.77 24.76
C LYS A 217 -45.23 -11.48 24.48
N GLU A 218 -44.32 -11.52 23.52
CA GLU A 218 -43.32 -10.46 23.30
C GLU A 218 -43.75 -9.42 22.26
N SER A 219 -44.55 -9.81 21.27
CA SER A 219 -44.88 -8.96 20.11
C SER A 219 -45.57 -7.65 20.46
N ARG A 220 -46.23 -7.55 21.63
CA ARG A 220 -46.81 -6.30 22.12
C ARG A 220 -45.78 -5.18 22.30
N GLY A 221 -44.56 -5.53 22.69
CA GLY A 221 -43.45 -4.59 22.89
C GLY A 221 -42.67 -4.29 21.61
N TRP A 222 -42.99 -4.94 20.50
CA TRP A 222 -42.30 -4.76 19.22
C TRP A 222 -42.75 -3.47 18.54
N LYS A 223 -41.90 -2.97 17.64
CA LYS A 223 -42.15 -1.71 16.96
C LYS A 223 -43.22 -1.88 15.90
N ARG A 224 -44.24 -1.03 15.94
CA ARG A 224 -45.22 -0.93 14.86
C ARG A 224 -44.62 -0.17 13.67
N ILE A 225 -44.70 -0.78 12.49
CA ILE A 225 -44.39 -0.16 11.20
C ILE A 225 -45.59 -0.26 10.26
N GLU A 226 -45.76 0.74 9.41
CA GLU A 226 -46.85 0.80 8.44
C GLU A 226 -46.59 -0.11 7.25
N VAL A 227 -47.66 -0.47 6.54
CA VAL A 227 -47.66 -1.41 5.41
C VAL A 227 -46.55 -1.15 4.38
N PRO A 228 -46.31 0.08 3.87
CA PRO A 228 -45.30 0.31 2.85
C PRO A 228 -43.88 0.00 3.33
N GLU A 229 -43.56 0.34 4.59
CA GLU A 229 -42.26 0.03 5.18
C GLU A 229 -42.13 -1.47 5.45
N CYS A 230 -43.17 -2.11 6.01
CA CYS A 230 -43.19 -3.56 6.23
C CYS A 230 -42.94 -4.33 4.93
N ARG A 231 -43.61 -3.91 3.85
CA ARG A 231 -43.41 -4.46 2.52
C ARG A 231 -41.98 -4.28 2.05
N SER A 232 -41.43 -3.07 2.12
CA SER A 232 -40.03 -2.83 1.72
C SER A 232 -39.02 -3.71 2.48
N GLN A 233 -39.33 -4.03 3.74
CA GLN A 233 -38.44 -4.80 4.60
C GLN A 233 -38.59 -6.30 4.41
N TYR A 234 -39.81 -6.82 4.24
CA TYR A 234 -40.07 -8.26 4.30
C TYR A 234 -40.48 -8.88 2.96
N GLN A 235 -40.95 -8.10 1.97
CA GLN A 235 -41.46 -8.61 0.67
C GLN A 235 -40.45 -9.45 -0.10
N PHE A 236 -39.17 -9.12 -0.02
CA PHE A 236 -38.11 -9.83 -0.72
C PHE A 236 -37.10 -10.37 0.27
N CYS A 237 -36.44 -11.47 -0.10
CA CYS A 237 -35.32 -12.00 0.67
C CYS A 237 -34.24 -10.93 0.74
N SER A 238 -34.03 -10.35 1.92
CA SER A 238 -33.08 -9.28 2.17
C SER A 238 -32.45 -9.49 3.54
N ALA A 239 -31.16 -9.17 3.68
CA ALA A 239 -30.45 -9.36 4.93
C ALA A 239 -31.14 -8.62 6.09
N ARG A 240 -31.30 -9.31 7.23
CA ARG A 240 -31.86 -8.75 8.46
C ARG A 240 -30.77 -8.00 9.21
N THR A 241 -30.80 -6.67 9.13
CA THR A 241 -29.81 -5.78 9.77
C THR A 241 -30.43 -4.84 10.80
N LYS A 242 -31.73 -4.56 10.68
CA LYS A 242 -32.49 -3.62 11.54
C LYS A 242 -33.69 -4.28 12.21
N TYR A 243 -34.38 -5.15 11.49
CA TYR A 243 -35.57 -5.84 11.97
C TYR A 243 -35.41 -7.35 11.82
N GLY A 244 -35.85 -8.09 12.82
CA GLY A 244 -35.81 -9.54 12.91
C GLY A 244 -37.15 -10.17 12.61
N ASP A 245 -37.67 -10.87 13.59
CA ASP A 245 -38.99 -11.49 13.53
C ASP A 245 -40.09 -10.44 13.34
N VAL A 246 -41.17 -10.83 12.68
CA VAL A 246 -42.28 -9.94 12.34
C VAL A 246 -43.61 -10.61 12.59
N VAL A 247 -44.56 -9.87 13.17
CA VAL A 247 -45.97 -10.21 13.20
C VAL A 247 -46.71 -9.34 12.17
N MET A 248 -47.25 -9.97 11.14
CA MET A 248 -48.19 -9.33 10.23
C MET A 248 -49.58 -9.37 10.86
N VAL A 249 -50.07 -8.18 11.23
CA VAL A 249 -51.41 -8.04 11.82
C VAL A 249 -52.40 -7.85 10.70
N VAL A 250 -53.31 -8.81 10.55
CA VAL A 250 -54.25 -8.85 9.42
C VAL A 250 -55.71 -8.88 9.90
N GLU A 251 -56.60 -8.25 9.12
CA GLU A 251 -58.05 -8.25 9.36
C GLU A 251 -58.76 -9.05 8.27
N SER A 252 -59.68 -9.93 8.66
CA SER A 252 -60.47 -10.73 7.73
C SER A 252 -61.59 -9.90 7.11
N HIS A 253 -61.83 -10.06 5.80
CA HIS A 253 -63.04 -9.54 5.13
C HIS A 253 -64.33 -10.21 5.62
N ASN A 254 -64.22 -11.39 6.26
CA ASN A 254 -65.37 -12.12 6.79
C ASN A 254 -65.23 -12.31 8.32
N SER A 255 -65.99 -11.51 9.07
CA SER A 255 -65.98 -11.48 10.54
C SER A 255 -66.54 -12.75 11.20
N SER A 256 -67.15 -13.65 10.43
CA SER A 256 -67.72 -14.91 10.93
C SER A 256 -66.65 -15.91 11.41
N PHE A 257 -65.39 -15.66 11.05
CA PHE A 257 -64.24 -16.51 11.36
C PHE A 257 -63.40 -16.00 12.54
N MET A 258 -63.95 -15.11 13.38
CA MET A 258 -63.35 -14.74 14.67
C MET A 258 -64.12 -15.43 15.80
N PHE A 259 -63.43 -15.87 16.87
CA PHE A 259 -64.06 -16.63 17.99
C PHE A 259 -65.26 -15.95 18.63
N SER A 260 -65.36 -14.64 18.48
CA SER A 260 -66.52 -13.86 18.83
C SER A 260 -66.59 -12.72 17.81
N ARG A 261 -67.77 -12.11 17.65
CA ARG A 261 -67.91 -10.82 16.94
C ARG A 261 -67.07 -9.69 17.58
N ASP A 262 -66.38 -9.98 18.68
CA ASP A 262 -65.37 -9.13 19.31
C ASP A 262 -64.02 -9.20 18.57
N LYS A 263 -63.59 -8.06 18.05
CA LYS A 263 -62.30 -7.88 17.34
C LYS A 263 -61.07 -8.16 18.20
N ARG A 264 -61.26 -8.38 19.51
CA ARG A 264 -60.19 -8.69 20.48
C ARG A 264 -59.80 -10.16 20.52
N LEU A 265 -60.54 -11.06 19.88
CA LEU A 265 -60.30 -12.50 19.93
C LEU A 265 -59.70 -13.02 18.61
N GLY A 266 -58.93 -14.12 18.70
CA GLY A 266 -58.29 -14.75 17.55
C GLY A 266 -59.27 -15.32 16.51
N TRP A 267 -58.72 -15.84 15.40
CA TRP A 267 -59.51 -16.48 14.35
C TRP A 267 -60.17 -17.78 14.83
N THR A 268 -61.05 -18.40 14.05
CA THR A 268 -61.53 -19.75 14.33
C THR A 268 -60.79 -20.75 13.45
N ARG A 269 -60.59 -21.95 13.99
CA ARG A 269 -59.89 -23.05 13.31
C ARG A 269 -60.55 -23.44 11.99
N ASP A 270 -61.87 -23.52 11.98
CA ASP A 270 -62.67 -23.89 10.82
C ASP A 270 -62.72 -22.77 9.76
N GLY A 271 -62.23 -21.57 10.09
CA GLY A 271 -61.99 -20.53 9.10
C GLY A 271 -60.73 -20.78 8.30
N ILE A 272 -59.61 -21.00 8.99
CA ILE A 272 -58.26 -20.99 8.36
C ILE A 272 -57.97 -22.27 7.56
N PHE A 273 -58.56 -23.39 7.96
CA PHE A 273 -58.37 -24.69 7.32
C PHE A 273 -59.58 -25.08 6.50
N GLU A 274 -59.35 -25.86 5.43
CA GLU A 274 -60.44 -26.67 4.90
C GLU A 274 -61.01 -27.52 6.03
N PRO A 275 -62.35 -27.60 6.15
CA PRO A 275 -62.96 -28.40 7.20
C PRO A 275 -62.40 -29.81 7.11
N PRO A 276 -61.76 -30.31 8.18
CA PRO A 276 -61.25 -31.68 8.18
C PRO A 276 -62.38 -32.62 7.80
N SER A 277 -62.07 -33.71 7.07
CA SER A 277 -63.00 -34.84 6.98
C SER A 277 -63.49 -35.21 8.40
N ARG A 278 -64.68 -35.81 8.56
CA ARG A 278 -65.22 -36.17 9.88
C ARG A 278 -64.23 -36.92 10.79
N ASN A 279 -63.26 -37.65 10.20
CA ASN A 279 -62.21 -38.38 10.92
C ASN A 279 -61.04 -37.48 11.34
N ALA A 280 -60.77 -36.40 10.62
CA ALA A 280 -59.70 -35.45 10.93
C ALA A 280 -60.09 -34.44 12.04
N ALA A 281 -61.38 -34.26 12.33
CA ALA A 281 -61.87 -33.43 13.45
C ALA A 281 -61.37 -33.91 14.82
N GLN A 282 -61.11 -35.22 14.97
CA GLN A 282 -60.58 -35.84 16.19
C GLN A 282 -59.16 -35.37 16.54
N PHE A 283 -58.36 -34.96 15.54
CA PHE A 283 -56.99 -34.46 15.76
C PHE A 283 -56.97 -33.07 16.36
N TRP A 284 -57.99 -32.27 16.07
CA TRP A 284 -57.98 -30.86 16.44
C TRP A 284 -58.54 -30.59 17.84
N ASP A 285 -59.38 -31.47 18.37
CA ASP A 285 -59.92 -31.37 19.73
C ASP A 285 -60.01 -32.74 20.40
N PRO A 286 -58.86 -33.29 20.86
CA PRO A 286 -58.81 -34.63 21.48
C PRO A 286 -59.67 -34.75 22.73
N ARG A 287 -60.05 -33.62 23.35
CA ARG A 287 -60.86 -33.58 24.58
C ARG A 287 -62.36 -33.52 24.32
N ALA A 288 -62.80 -33.04 23.15
CA ALA A 288 -64.21 -32.98 22.79
C ALA A 288 -64.80 -34.36 22.46
N TYR A 289 -63.96 -35.31 22.03
CA TYR A 289 -64.33 -36.71 21.89
C TYR A 289 -63.87 -37.46 23.13
N GLY A 290 -64.80 -37.64 24.09
CA GLY A 290 -64.54 -38.28 25.37
C GLY A 290 -63.80 -39.62 25.24
N GLN A 291 -63.07 -39.98 26.29
CA GLN A 291 -62.40 -41.27 26.50
C GLN A 291 -63.22 -42.43 25.91
N ILE A 292 -62.85 -42.89 24.71
CA ILE A 292 -63.26 -44.19 24.21
C ILE A 292 -62.03 -45.08 24.32
N ASP A 293 -62.01 -45.83 25.41
CA ASP A 293 -61.00 -46.79 25.83
C ASP A 293 -61.04 -48.07 24.98
N ARG A 294 -61.05 -47.94 23.64
CA ARG A 294 -61.01 -49.07 22.71
C ARG A 294 -60.04 -48.84 21.58
N GLY A 295 -58.85 -49.42 21.74
CA GLY A 295 -57.91 -49.92 20.74
C GLY A 295 -58.19 -49.61 19.26
N TYR A 296 -58.21 -48.34 18.89
CA TYR A 296 -57.84 -47.93 17.55
C TYR A 296 -56.39 -47.47 17.63
N ASP A 297 -55.55 -48.15 16.86
CA ASP A 297 -54.16 -47.77 16.64
C ASP A 297 -54.11 -46.26 16.37
N VAL A 298 -53.31 -45.55 17.16
CA VAL A 298 -52.82 -44.23 16.77
C VAL A 298 -52.20 -44.44 15.39
N LEU A 299 -52.88 -43.97 14.35
CA LEU A 299 -52.36 -44.07 12.99
C LEU A 299 -50.96 -43.45 13.02
N PRO A 300 -49.91 -44.19 12.61
CA PRO A 300 -48.58 -43.66 12.65
C PRO A 300 -48.50 -42.40 11.76
N ALA A 301 -47.66 -41.44 12.17
CA ALA A 301 -47.59 -40.10 11.57
C ALA A 301 -47.31 -40.10 10.05
N ASP A 302 -46.84 -41.23 9.52
CA ASP A 302 -46.58 -41.53 8.11
C ASP A 302 -47.85 -41.71 7.25
N ARG A 303 -49.03 -41.93 7.85
CA ARG A 303 -50.32 -41.99 7.12
C ARG A 303 -51.12 -40.69 7.13
N ILE A 304 -50.65 -39.66 7.82
CA ILE A 304 -51.25 -38.32 7.75
C ILE A 304 -50.89 -37.75 6.38
N ASN A 305 -51.89 -37.51 5.54
CA ASN A 305 -51.67 -36.82 4.26
C ASN A 305 -51.09 -35.43 4.59
N PRO A 306 -49.82 -35.12 4.23
CA PRO A 306 -49.16 -33.87 4.62
C PRO A 306 -49.76 -32.64 3.93
N HIS A 307 -50.75 -32.84 3.05
CA HIS A 307 -51.40 -31.82 2.26
C HIS A 307 -52.72 -31.33 2.89
N TYR A 308 -52.66 -30.74 4.09
CA TYR A 308 -53.68 -29.79 4.50
C TYR A 308 -53.26 -28.41 4.01
N SER A 309 -53.98 -27.86 3.04
CA SER A 309 -53.70 -26.52 2.49
C SER A 309 -54.37 -25.45 3.34
N PHE A 310 -53.61 -24.40 3.66
CA PHE A 310 -54.14 -23.18 4.26
C PHE A 310 -55.04 -22.46 3.26
N ASN A 311 -56.20 -22.01 3.72
CA ASN A 311 -57.19 -21.31 2.90
C ASN A 311 -57.09 -19.80 3.07
N PHE A 312 -55.93 -19.17 2.84
CA PHE A 312 -55.90 -17.72 2.87
C PHE A 312 -55.00 -17.05 1.85
N LEU A 313 -55.43 -15.87 1.42
CA LEU A 313 -54.79 -14.97 0.48
C LEU A 313 -54.61 -13.61 1.16
N LEU A 314 -53.38 -13.11 1.15
CA LEU A 314 -53.07 -11.78 1.65
C LEU A 314 -53.13 -10.81 0.46
N ASP A 315 -54.20 -10.03 0.36
CA ASP A 315 -54.56 -9.29 -0.87
C ASP A 315 -53.40 -8.40 -1.37
N GLU A 316 -52.70 -7.72 -0.45
CA GLU A 316 -51.56 -6.84 -0.79
C GLU A 316 -50.34 -7.58 -1.37
N PHE A 317 -50.10 -8.83 -0.99
CA PHE A 317 -48.98 -9.64 -1.52
C PHE A 317 -49.36 -10.41 -2.79
N VAL A 318 -50.64 -10.72 -2.95
CA VAL A 318 -51.19 -11.33 -4.18
C VAL A 318 -51.10 -10.35 -5.34
N GLU A 319 -51.43 -9.07 -5.13
CA GLU A 319 -51.26 -8.03 -6.16
C GLU A 319 -49.81 -7.93 -6.65
N ALA A 320 -48.83 -8.11 -5.76
CA ALA A 320 -47.41 -8.12 -6.11
C ALA A 320 -47.01 -9.34 -6.96
N SER A 321 -47.60 -10.50 -6.67
CA SER A 321 -47.28 -11.76 -7.37
C SER A 321 -47.93 -11.88 -8.74
N LEU A 322 -49.03 -11.16 -8.99
CA LEU A 322 -49.69 -11.08 -10.32
C LEU A 322 -48.82 -10.39 -11.39
N GLN A 323 -47.77 -9.67 -11.01
CA GLN A 323 -46.75 -9.16 -11.94
C GLN A 323 -45.75 -10.24 -12.38
N SER A 324 -45.64 -11.35 -11.63
CA SER A 324 -44.87 -12.52 -12.04
C SER A 324 -45.76 -13.43 -12.89
N LYS A 325 -45.29 -13.89 -14.05
CA LYS A 325 -46.07 -14.67 -15.05
C LYS A 325 -46.53 -16.07 -14.59
N ARG A 326 -46.54 -16.39 -13.30
CA ARG A 326 -46.97 -17.71 -12.80
C ARG A 326 -48.42 -17.64 -12.28
N PRO A 327 -49.34 -18.49 -12.75
CA PRO A 327 -50.70 -18.51 -12.25
C PRO A 327 -50.72 -19.07 -10.83
N ILE A 328 -51.09 -18.23 -9.85
CA ILE A 328 -51.46 -18.71 -8.52
C ILE A 328 -52.81 -19.43 -8.68
N VAL A 329 -52.87 -20.69 -8.26
CA VAL A 329 -54.12 -21.48 -8.22
C VAL A 329 -55.10 -20.74 -7.31
N LYS A 330 -56.12 -20.10 -7.89
CA LYS A 330 -57.21 -19.49 -7.12
C LYS A 330 -58.02 -20.63 -6.49
N SER A 331 -57.81 -20.90 -5.20
CA SER A 331 -58.82 -21.61 -4.42
C SER A 331 -60.07 -20.74 -4.36
N GLN A 332 -61.21 -21.26 -4.83
CA GLN A 332 -62.47 -20.52 -4.85
C GLN A 332 -63.00 -20.20 -3.44
N ASN A 333 -62.41 -20.78 -2.38
CA ASN A 333 -62.85 -20.67 -0.98
C ASN A 333 -61.78 -20.06 -0.05
N ALA A 334 -60.73 -19.41 -0.55
CA ALA A 334 -59.70 -18.81 0.30
C ALA A 334 -60.20 -17.54 1.03
N LEU A 335 -59.91 -17.43 2.34
CA LEU A 335 -60.07 -16.21 3.11
C LEU A 335 -59.21 -15.10 2.55
N LYS A 336 -59.80 -13.91 2.45
CA LYS A 336 -59.07 -12.69 2.12
C LYS A 336 -58.79 -11.90 3.37
N PHE A 337 -57.53 -11.52 3.51
CA PHE A 337 -57.06 -10.70 4.62
C PHE A 337 -56.45 -9.40 4.11
N ASP A 338 -56.78 -8.31 4.82
CA ASP A 338 -56.11 -7.01 4.67
C ASP A 338 -54.99 -6.91 5.70
N LEU A 339 -53.76 -6.62 5.26
CA LEU A 339 -52.66 -6.28 6.15
C LEU A 339 -52.89 -4.87 6.72
N LYS A 340 -52.94 -4.74 8.04
CA LYS A 340 -53.12 -3.42 8.69
C LYS A 340 -51.81 -2.75 9.01
N TYR A 341 -50.91 -3.49 9.64
CA TYR A 341 -49.57 -3.05 10.01
C TYR A 341 -48.72 -4.27 10.39
N CYS A 342 -47.42 -4.04 10.60
CA CYS A 342 -46.52 -5.07 11.10
C CYS A 342 -45.93 -4.67 12.44
N LEU A 343 -45.78 -5.64 13.34
CA LEU A 343 -44.98 -5.51 14.55
C LEU A 343 -43.64 -6.19 14.29
N VAL A 344 -42.55 -5.44 14.44
CA VAL A 344 -41.21 -5.93 14.11
C VAL A 344 -40.32 -5.90 15.33
N GLN A 345 -39.61 -7.00 15.54
CA GLN A 345 -38.56 -7.07 16.52
C GLN A 345 -37.37 -6.23 16.05
N GLU A 346 -36.99 -5.20 16.80
CA GLU A 346 -35.77 -4.44 16.51
C GLU A 346 -34.54 -5.27 16.87
N ILE A 347 -33.59 -5.36 15.93
CA ILE A 347 -32.31 -6.02 16.14
C ILE A 347 -31.24 -4.94 16.21
N ASP A 348 -30.41 -5.02 17.25
CA ASP A 348 -29.15 -4.30 17.31
C ASP A 348 -28.02 -5.17 16.75
N PRO A 349 -27.56 -4.93 15.51
CA PRO A 349 -26.51 -5.74 14.91
C PRO A 349 -25.20 -5.54 15.69
N VAL A 350 -24.57 -6.66 16.05
CA VAL A 350 -23.29 -6.66 16.74
C VAL A 350 -22.18 -6.88 15.74
N CYS A 351 -21.39 -5.84 15.49
CA CYS A 351 -20.22 -5.91 14.64
C CYS A 351 -18.95 -6.15 15.47
N LYS A 352 -17.94 -6.77 14.85
CA LYS A 352 -16.68 -7.11 15.53
C LYS A 352 -15.48 -6.56 14.78
N VAL A 353 -14.42 -6.26 15.53
CA VAL A 353 -13.07 -6.03 15.00
C VAL A 353 -12.22 -7.22 15.39
N GLY A 354 -11.66 -7.91 14.40
CA GLY A 354 -10.83 -9.08 14.57
C GLY A 354 -9.37 -8.84 14.17
N LEU A 355 -8.48 -9.66 14.73
CA LEU A 355 -7.07 -9.77 14.38
C LEU A 355 -6.80 -11.19 13.89
N SER A 356 -6.29 -11.34 12.67
CA SER A 356 -5.94 -12.64 12.10
C SER A 356 -4.50 -13.02 12.45
N THR A 357 -4.35 -14.05 13.30
CA THR A 357 -3.04 -14.52 13.79
C THR A 357 -2.20 -15.11 12.64
N LYS A 358 -2.83 -15.82 11.69
CA LYS A 358 -2.16 -16.35 10.49
C LYS A 358 -1.56 -15.25 9.62
N VAL A 359 -2.35 -14.20 9.33
CA VAL A 359 -1.91 -13.06 8.50
C VAL A 359 -0.81 -12.28 9.23
N LEU A 360 -0.96 -12.09 10.55
CA LEU A 360 0.03 -11.43 11.39
C LEU A 360 1.37 -12.20 11.39
N LEU A 361 1.35 -13.53 11.43
CA LEU A 361 2.56 -14.37 11.33
C LEU A 361 3.33 -14.12 10.03
N ILE A 362 2.64 -14.07 8.88
CA ILE A 362 3.26 -13.78 7.57
C ILE A 362 3.97 -12.43 7.60
N VAL A 363 3.32 -11.42 8.18
CA VAL A 363 3.90 -10.08 8.33
C VAL A 363 5.11 -10.11 9.27
N VAL A 364 5.02 -10.78 10.42
CA VAL A 364 6.12 -10.89 11.39
C VAL A 364 7.35 -11.54 10.75
N VAL A 365 7.21 -12.62 9.99
CA VAL A 365 8.33 -13.25 9.28
C VAL A 365 9.01 -12.25 8.35
N CYS A 366 8.24 -11.49 7.57
CA CYS A 366 8.79 -10.47 6.66
C CYS A 366 9.50 -9.34 7.42
N LEU A 367 8.94 -8.89 8.55
CA LEU A 367 9.54 -7.85 9.39
C LEU A 367 10.84 -8.31 10.07
N ILE A 368 10.91 -9.57 10.52
CA ILE A 368 12.14 -10.17 11.04
C ILE A 368 13.20 -10.18 9.94
N THR A 369 12.87 -10.69 8.74
CA THR A 369 13.80 -10.69 7.61
C THR A 369 14.32 -9.29 7.32
N LYS A 370 13.44 -8.28 7.26
CA LYS A 370 13.84 -6.88 7.07
C LYS A 370 14.74 -6.35 8.17
N THR A 371 14.41 -6.65 9.43
CA THR A 371 15.22 -6.25 10.59
C THR A 371 16.62 -6.84 10.50
N CYS A 372 16.71 -8.15 10.24
CA CYS A 372 17.98 -8.85 10.04
C CYS A 372 18.78 -8.23 8.89
N LEU A 373 18.15 -7.95 7.74
CA LEU A 373 18.82 -7.30 6.61
C LEU A 373 19.35 -5.90 6.97
N CYS A 374 18.56 -5.10 7.70
CA CYS A 374 18.99 -3.77 8.14
C CYS A 374 20.21 -3.84 9.07
N ILE A 375 20.23 -4.82 9.99
CA ILE A 375 21.35 -5.07 10.90
C ILE A 375 22.57 -5.56 10.12
N VAL A 376 22.40 -6.53 9.21
CA VAL A 376 23.48 -7.07 8.38
C VAL A 376 24.14 -5.95 7.57
N VAL A 377 23.36 -5.12 6.87
CA VAL A 377 23.90 -4.00 6.07
C VAL A 377 24.66 -2.98 6.93
N LEU A 378 24.22 -2.73 8.17
CA LEU A 378 24.93 -1.84 9.10
C LEU A 378 26.19 -2.46 9.69
N ALA A 379 26.17 -3.77 9.96
CA ALA A 379 27.28 -4.51 10.55
C ALA A 379 28.39 -4.76 9.54
N THR A 380 28.04 -5.07 8.29
CA THR A 380 28.99 -5.19 7.19
C THR A 380 29.52 -3.82 6.84
N SER A 381 30.79 -3.56 7.15
CA SER A 381 31.47 -2.38 6.64
C SER A 381 31.92 -2.69 5.21
N PRO A 382 31.36 -2.05 4.17
CA PRO A 382 31.92 -2.21 2.85
C PRO A 382 33.36 -1.70 2.86
N PRO A 383 34.26 -2.32 2.08
CA PRO A 383 35.67 -1.92 2.00
C PRO A 383 35.82 -0.49 1.46
N GLU A 384 34.89 -0.07 0.62
CA GLU A 384 34.77 1.30 0.09
C GLU A 384 33.39 1.88 0.36
N ASP A 385 33.31 3.19 0.54
CA ASP A 385 32.04 3.87 0.69
C ASP A 385 31.28 3.94 -0.64
N PRO A 386 29.96 3.67 -0.64
CA PRO A 386 29.15 3.81 -1.83
C PRO A 386 29.00 5.29 -2.23
N LEU A 387 28.98 5.56 -3.53
CA LEU A 387 28.73 6.87 -4.12
C LEU A 387 27.22 7.14 -4.13
N VAL A 388 26.69 7.57 -2.98
CA VAL A 388 25.23 7.71 -2.77
C VAL A 388 24.71 8.98 -3.43
N VAL A 389 25.47 10.07 -3.48
CA VAL A 389 25.04 11.30 -4.18
C VAL A 389 26.01 11.66 -5.31
N PRO A 390 25.58 12.44 -6.33
CA PRO A 390 26.47 12.86 -7.41
C PRO A 390 27.72 13.58 -6.90
N GLY A 391 27.61 14.33 -5.80
CA GLY A 391 28.76 14.98 -5.17
C GLY A 391 29.80 14.00 -4.61
N ASP A 392 29.40 12.81 -4.15
CA ASP A 392 30.37 11.79 -3.71
C ASP A 392 31.24 11.36 -4.90
N ALA A 393 30.62 11.21 -6.08
CA ALA A 393 31.35 10.92 -7.31
C ALA A 393 32.23 12.09 -7.75
N ILE A 394 31.72 13.33 -7.75
CA ILE A 394 32.53 14.53 -8.10
C ILE A 394 33.78 14.58 -7.23
N VAL A 395 33.64 14.48 -5.90
CA VAL A 395 34.80 14.50 -4.99
C VAL A 395 35.74 13.33 -5.29
N SER A 396 35.22 12.13 -5.49
CA SER A 396 36.05 10.95 -5.79
C SER A 396 36.85 11.10 -7.09
N PHE A 397 36.23 11.65 -8.15
CA PHE A 397 36.87 11.86 -9.45
C PHE A 397 37.87 13.01 -9.42
N ILE A 398 37.62 14.08 -8.66
CA ILE A 398 38.60 15.17 -8.49
C ILE A 398 39.85 14.67 -7.74
N THR A 399 39.66 13.88 -6.67
CA THR A 399 40.79 13.39 -5.88
C THR A 399 41.60 12.27 -6.55
N ALA A 400 40.97 11.56 -7.48
CA ALA A 400 41.58 10.49 -8.25
C ALA A 400 40.99 10.52 -9.68
N PRO A 401 41.52 11.40 -10.55
CA PRO A 401 41.08 11.52 -11.94
C PRO A 401 41.28 10.21 -12.71
N GLU A 402 40.46 9.98 -13.73
CA GLU A 402 40.47 8.73 -14.49
C GLU A 402 40.93 8.95 -15.93
N GLU A 403 41.95 8.22 -16.36
CA GLU A 403 42.55 8.36 -17.69
C GLU A 403 41.53 8.16 -18.84
N LYS A 404 40.59 7.22 -18.68
CA LYS A 404 39.64 6.86 -19.75
C LYS A 404 38.71 8.01 -20.19
N THR A 405 38.41 8.93 -19.28
CA THR A 405 37.55 10.09 -19.55
C THR A 405 38.34 11.36 -19.80
N ALA A 406 39.68 11.28 -19.79
CA ALA A 406 40.55 12.39 -20.14
C ALA A 406 40.30 12.82 -21.60
N ALA A 407 40.43 14.12 -21.85
CA ALA A 407 40.16 14.75 -23.15
C ALA A 407 38.73 14.52 -23.71
N ARG A 408 37.76 14.28 -22.83
CA ARG A 408 36.33 14.14 -23.18
C ARG A 408 35.46 15.17 -22.48
N CYS A 409 35.94 16.41 -22.32
CA CYS A 409 35.28 17.43 -21.50
C CYS A 409 33.86 17.85 -21.96
N THR A 410 33.50 17.55 -23.22
CA THR A 410 32.18 17.81 -23.82
C THR A 410 31.23 16.60 -23.77
N LEU A 411 31.64 15.50 -23.12
CA LEU A 411 30.88 14.25 -23.07
C LEU A 411 29.49 14.45 -22.47
N ASP A 412 28.45 14.17 -23.27
CA ASP A 412 27.08 14.14 -22.80
C ASP A 412 26.56 12.71 -22.62
N ARG A 413 25.47 12.57 -21.86
CA ARG A 413 24.86 11.27 -21.57
C ARG A 413 24.51 10.48 -22.83
N PHE A 414 24.05 11.13 -23.91
CA PHE A 414 23.63 10.42 -25.11
C PHE A 414 24.80 9.74 -25.80
N VAL A 415 25.95 10.40 -25.83
CA VAL A 415 27.20 9.80 -26.33
C VAL A 415 27.66 8.68 -25.39
N ALA A 416 27.70 8.94 -24.09
CA ALA A 416 28.12 7.95 -23.08
C ALA A 416 27.26 6.67 -23.08
N ASP A 417 25.94 6.80 -23.17
CA ASP A 417 25.01 5.66 -23.23
C ASP A 417 25.15 4.89 -24.55
N ARG A 418 25.37 5.59 -25.68
CA ARG A 418 25.58 4.96 -26.98
C ARG A 418 26.84 4.09 -26.98
N THR A 419 27.95 4.64 -26.49
CA THR A 419 29.22 3.90 -26.32
C THR A 419 29.03 2.65 -25.46
N SER A 420 28.32 2.80 -24.33
CA SER A 420 28.01 1.67 -23.44
C SER A 420 27.15 0.58 -24.09
N SER A 421 26.18 0.96 -24.94
CA SER A 421 25.27 0.01 -25.61
C SER A 421 25.89 -0.71 -26.82
N SER A 422 26.79 -0.06 -27.54
CA SER A 422 27.51 -0.66 -28.68
C SER A 422 28.44 -1.79 -28.23
N MET A 423 29.05 -1.65 -27.05
CA MET A 423 29.98 -2.65 -26.50
C MET A 423 29.27 -3.89 -25.94
N THR A 424 28.02 -3.79 -25.49
CA THR A 424 27.24 -4.97 -25.04
C THR A 424 26.80 -5.87 -26.19
N SER A 425 26.87 -5.40 -27.44
CA SER A 425 26.45 -6.15 -28.64
C SER A 425 27.61 -6.65 -29.50
N ARG A 426 28.77 -5.98 -29.50
CA ARG A 426 30.05 -6.50 -30.02
C ARG A 426 31.21 -5.91 -29.21
N PRO A 427 32.06 -6.72 -28.55
CA PRO A 427 33.27 -6.22 -27.91
C PRO A 427 34.26 -5.83 -29.00
N ILE A 428 34.46 -4.52 -29.22
CA ILE A 428 35.62 -4.04 -29.98
C ILE A 428 36.81 -4.14 -29.02
N GLN A 429 37.94 -4.64 -29.51
CA GLN A 429 39.16 -4.74 -28.71
C GLN A 429 39.58 -3.32 -28.25
N PRO A 430 40.03 -3.14 -26.99
CA PRO A 430 40.36 -1.83 -26.40
C PRO A 430 41.37 -0.97 -27.18
N GLN A 431 42.13 -1.58 -28.12
CA GLN A 431 43.21 -0.93 -28.86
C GLN A 431 42.76 -0.17 -30.13
N GLN A 432 41.46 -0.10 -30.43
CA GLN A 432 40.93 0.53 -31.65
C GLN A 432 39.99 1.73 -31.42
N GLU A 433 39.87 2.25 -30.19
CA GLU A 433 39.22 3.56 -30.01
C GLU A 433 40.18 4.66 -30.52
N PRO A 434 39.80 5.45 -31.55
CA PRO A 434 40.63 6.57 -31.98
C PRO A 434 40.83 7.55 -30.82
N PRO A 435 41.98 8.23 -30.74
CA PRO A 435 42.25 9.17 -29.66
C PRO A 435 41.14 10.23 -29.60
N PRO A 436 40.72 10.65 -28.40
CA PRO A 436 39.69 11.67 -28.25
C PRO A 436 40.15 12.95 -28.94
N GLN A 437 39.38 13.40 -29.94
CA GLN A 437 39.65 14.64 -30.64
C GLN A 437 38.90 15.81 -29.98
N PRO A 438 39.47 17.03 -30.00
CA PRO A 438 38.78 18.23 -29.58
C PRO A 438 37.41 18.34 -30.26
N GLN A 439 36.40 18.80 -29.54
CA GLN A 439 35.05 18.98 -30.07
C GLN A 439 34.59 20.42 -29.97
N GLN A 440 33.91 20.87 -31.02
CA GLN A 440 33.29 22.18 -31.04
C GLN A 440 32.12 22.24 -30.06
N TRP A 441 32.16 23.17 -29.11
CA TRP A 441 31.06 23.39 -28.18
C TRP A 441 29.86 24.00 -28.89
N ARG A 442 28.68 23.40 -28.67
CA ARG A 442 27.41 23.94 -29.15
C ARG A 442 26.39 23.98 -28.02
N ARG A 443 25.90 25.17 -27.69
CA ARG A 443 24.87 25.38 -26.68
C ARG A 443 23.55 24.79 -27.18
N ARG A 444 23.13 23.69 -26.55
CA ARG A 444 21.84 23.05 -26.85
C ARG A 444 20.74 23.61 -25.96
N ASN A 445 19.76 24.28 -26.54
CA ASN A 445 18.55 24.75 -25.84
C ASN A 445 17.63 23.58 -25.48
N ARG A 446 17.90 22.92 -24.35
CA ARG A 446 17.20 21.71 -23.91
C ARG A 446 16.12 22.02 -22.84
N ARG A 447 15.06 21.20 -22.82
CA ARG A 447 14.02 21.20 -21.77
C ARG A 447 14.35 20.18 -20.68
N TRP A 448 13.81 20.35 -19.47
CA TRP A 448 13.99 19.38 -18.37
C TRP A 448 13.54 17.96 -18.73
N LEU A 449 12.59 17.82 -19.68
CA LEU A 449 12.15 16.54 -20.23
C LEU A 449 13.32 15.68 -20.75
N SER A 450 14.30 16.33 -21.40
CA SER A 450 15.46 15.65 -22.00
C SER A 450 16.47 15.11 -20.99
N ALA A 451 16.38 15.54 -19.72
CA ALA A 451 17.24 15.08 -18.65
C ALA A 451 16.92 13.62 -18.26
N ILE A 452 15.66 13.23 -18.39
CA ILE A 452 15.19 11.86 -18.14
C ILE A 452 15.33 11.02 -19.42
N PRO A 453 15.86 9.78 -19.38
CA PRO A 453 16.01 8.97 -20.58
C PRO A 453 14.65 8.55 -21.14
N ILE A 454 14.54 8.47 -22.47
CA ILE A 454 13.29 8.07 -23.14
C ILE A 454 12.82 6.70 -22.65
N SER A 455 13.75 5.76 -22.39
CA SER A 455 13.42 4.45 -21.84
C SER A 455 12.75 4.54 -20.45
N ALA A 456 13.12 5.52 -19.62
CA ALA A 456 12.44 5.75 -18.34
C ALA A 456 11.04 6.35 -18.55
N TRP A 457 10.86 7.28 -19.50
CA TRP A 457 9.52 7.79 -19.86
C TRP A 457 8.60 6.68 -20.35
N VAL A 458 9.06 5.87 -21.31
CA VAL A 458 8.29 4.76 -21.88
C VAL A 458 7.88 3.77 -20.78
N ARG A 459 8.84 3.31 -19.95
CA ARG A 459 8.52 2.38 -18.84
C ARG A 459 7.54 2.98 -17.83
N SER A 460 7.69 4.26 -17.49
CA SER A 460 6.84 4.93 -16.51
C SER A 460 5.40 5.08 -17.02
N TYR A 461 5.24 5.57 -18.25
CA TYR A 461 3.92 5.79 -18.85
C TYR A 461 3.26 4.49 -19.28
N PHE A 462 4.01 3.44 -19.58
CA PHE A 462 3.45 2.09 -19.75
C PHE A 462 2.71 1.65 -18.47
N ILE A 463 3.33 1.83 -17.30
CA ILE A 463 2.68 1.51 -16.01
C ILE A 463 1.49 2.44 -15.75
N PHE A 464 1.63 3.75 -15.93
CA PHE A 464 0.53 4.70 -15.65
C PHE A 464 -0.68 4.49 -16.57
N THR A 465 -0.44 4.29 -17.87
CA THR A 465 -1.53 4.00 -18.83
C THR A 465 -2.17 2.66 -18.54
N GLY A 466 -1.40 1.63 -18.18
CA GLY A 466 -1.93 0.34 -17.74
C GLY A 466 -2.83 0.45 -16.51
N VAL A 467 -2.43 1.22 -15.50
CA VAL A 467 -3.25 1.51 -14.30
C VAL A 467 -4.55 2.22 -14.68
N ILE A 468 -4.49 3.23 -15.56
CA ILE A 468 -5.67 3.98 -15.99
C ILE A 468 -6.63 3.07 -16.79
N ILE A 469 -6.12 2.26 -17.72
CA ILE A 469 -6.93 1.32 -18.50
C ILE A 469 -7.62 0.31 -17.57
N PHE A 470 -6.89 -0.22 -16.59
CA PHE A 470 -7.45 -1.13 -15.59
C PHE A 470 -8.55 -0.46 -14.76
N LEU A 471 -8.34 0.77 -14.29
CA LEU A 471 -9.35 1.52 -13.53
C LEU A 471 -10.57 1.88 -14.37
N VAL A 472 -10.39 2.21 -15.66
CA VAL A 472 -11.50 2.44 -16.60
C VAL A 472 -12.31 1.16 -16.80
N ALA A 473 -11.65 0.03 -17.05
CA ALA A 473 -12.31 -1.26 -17.21
C ALA A 473 -13.11 -1.63 -15.96
N MET A 474 -12.49 -1.52 -14.77
CA MET A 474 -13.13 -1.74 -13.48
C MET A 474 -14.30 -0.79 -13.23
N PHE A 475 -14.18 0.50 -13.58
CA PHE A 475 -15.26 1.46 -13.41
C PHE A 475 -16.45 1.14 -14.32
N VAL A 476 -16.20 0.80 -15.59
CA VAL A 476 -17.24 0.46 -16.55
C VAL A 476 -18.00 -0.79 -16.10
N THR A 477 -17.29 -1.85 -15.71
CA THR A 477 -17.94 -3.09 -15.22
C THR A 477 -18.71 -2.85 -13.91
N ALA A 478 -18.12 -2.11 -12.97
CA ALA A 478 -18.75 -1.75 -11.70
C ALA A 478 -19.99 -0.88 -11.89
N ASN A 479 -19.95 0.12 -12.77
CA ASN A 479 -21.07 1.03 -13.00
C ASN A 479 -22.20 0.38 -13.82
N ASN A 480 -21.89 -0.61 -14.67
CA ASN A 480 -22.91 -1.36 -15.40
C ASN A 480 -23.69 -2.32 -14.49
N THR A 481 -23.07 -2.83 -13.42
CA THR A 481 -23.68 -3.76 -12.46
C THR A 481 -24.32 -3.02 -11.28
N TYR A 482 -23.61 -2.05 -10.72
CA TYR A 482 -24.02 -1.23 -9.59
C TYR A 482 -23.84 0.26 -9.93
N PRO A 483 -24.85 0.88 -10.59
CA PRO A 483 -24.73 2.23 -11.09
C PRO A 483 -24.61 3.25 -9.95
N VAL A 484 -23.77 4.27 -10.18
CA VAL A 484 -23.64 5.40 -9.24
C VAL A 484 -24.94 6.22 -9.16
N LYS A 485 -25.68 6.29 -10.27
CA LYS A 485 -26.99 6.95 -10.35
C LYS A 485 -28.03 6.08 -9.62
N GLY A 486 -28.51 6.55 -8.47
CA GLY A 486 -29.47 5.81 -7.63
C GLY A 486 -29.26 5.99 -6.12
N GLY A 487 -28.14 6.60 -5.69
CA GLY A 487 -27.94 7.03 -4.29
C GLY A 487 -27.64 5.93 -3.28
N GLN A 488 -27.58 4.66 -3.69
CA GLN A 488 -27.37 3.52 -2.79
C GLN A 488 -25.88 3.15 -2.59
N GLN A 489 -24.97 3.70 -3.39
CA GLN A 489 -23.53 3.39 -3.31
C GLN A 489 -22.84 4.24 -2.22
N ALA A 490 -21.98 3.59 -1.43
CA ALA A 490 -21.14 4.26 -0.45
C ALA A 490 -19.70 4.38 -0.95
N PHE A 491 -19.02 5.45 -0.55
CA PHE A 491 -17.60 5.63 -0.81
C PHE A 491 -16.72 4.59 -0.08
N SER A 492 -16.96 4.38 1.22
CA SER A 492 -16.21 3.42 2.03
C SER A 492 -16.91 2.06 2.11
N HIS A 493 -16.32 1.13 2.87
CA HIS A 493 -16.86 -0.21 3.08
C HIS A 493 -18.33 -0.14 3.53
N SER A 494 -19.20 -0.80 2.76
CA SER A 494 -20.63 -0.85 3.03
C SER A 494 -21.25 -2.11 2.44
N PRO A 495 -22.26 -2.70 3.12
CA PRO A 495 -23.15 -3.70 2.56
C PRO A 495 -23.90 -3.29 1.29
N HIS A 496 -24.08 -1.99 1.04
CA HIS A 496 -24.83 -1.48 -0.12
C HIS A 496 -23.96 -1.37 -1.38
N ASN A 497 -22.68 -1.67 -1.28
CA ASN A 497 -21.74 -1.68 -2.39
C ASN A 497 -21.79 -3.02 -3.16
N GLY A 498 -21.15 -3.08 -4.34
CA GLY A 498 -21.16 -4.29 -5.16
C GLY A 498 -20.28 -5.42 -4.59
N LEU A 499 -20.62 -6.67 -4.95
CA LEU A 499 -19.88 -7.87 -4.56
C LEU A 499 -19.37 -8.61 -5.82
N LEU A 500 -18.10 -9.03 -5.85
CA LEU A 500 -17.48 -9.60 -7.07
C LEU A 500 -17.89 -11.04 -7.38
N ASN A 501 -18.25 -11.85 -6.37
CA ASN A 501 -18.77 -13.20 -6.58
C ASN A 501 -19.48 -13.70 -5.31
N THR A 502 -20.72 -14.17 -5.42
CA THR A 502 -21.50 -14.76 -4.30
C THR A 502 -21.36 -16.28 -4.22
N GLU A 503 -20.81 -16.94 -5.23
CA GLU A 503 -20.73 -18.41 -5.30
C GLU A 503 -19.47 -18.99 -4.63
N GLY A 504 -19.63 -20.01 -3.79
CA GLY A 504 -18.53 -20.87 -3.31
C GLY A 504 -17.76 -20.40 -2.07
N SER A 505 -18.29 -19.47 -1.28
CA SER A 505 -17.55 -18.89 -0.14
C SER A 505 -17.35 -19.88 1.02
N SER A 506 -16.10 -20.17 1.34
CA SER A 506 -15.69 -20.85 2.58
C SER A 506 -14.56 -20.05 3.24
N GLY A 507 -14.34 -20.23 4.55
CA GLY A 507 -13.22 -19.59 5.27
C GLY A 507 -11.84 -19.90 4.69
N LEU A 508 -11.72 -20.96 3.87
CA LEU A 508 -10.51 -21.34 3.11
C LEU A 508 -10.15 -20.32 2.01
N LEU A 509 -11.11 -19.52 1.53
CA LEU A 509 -10.90 -18.50 0.50
C LEU A 509 -10.39 -17.15 1.04
N LEU A 510 -10.16 -17.03 2.36
CA LEU A 510 -9.70 -15.78 2.98
C LEU A 510 -8.36 -15.29 2.38
N LEU A 511 -7.35 -16.16 2.26
CA LEU A 511 -6.04 -15.75 1.75
C LEU A 511 -6.09 -15.31 0.28
N PRO A 512 -6.72 -16.06 -0.65
CA PRO A 512 -6.95 -15.58 -2.01
C PRO A 512 -7.70 -14.24 -2.08
N ALA A 513 -8.74 -14.07 -1.27
CA ALA A 513 -9.50 -12.81 -1.22
C ALA A 513 -8.64 -11.64 -0.76
N ILE A 514 -7.80 -11.84 0.27
CA ILE A 514 -6.84 -10.84 0.76
C ILE A 514 -5.86 -10.43 -0.35
N ILE A 515 -5.28 -11.40 -1.06
CA ILE A 515 -4.32 -11.13 -2.13
C ILE A 515 -4.98 -10.30 -3.24
N LEU A 516 -6.17 -10.70 -3.69
CA LEU A 516 -6.87 -10.01 -4.78
C LEU A 516 -7.34 -8.61 -4.37
N ALA A 517 -7.90 -8.46 -3.16
CA ALA A 517 -8.36 -7.17 -2.65
C ALA A 517 -7.21 -6.17 -2.39
N ASN A 518 -6.00 -6.67 -2.07
CA ASN A 518 -4.83 -5.82 -1.81
C ASN A 518 -3.85 -5.69 -2.99
N ALA A 519 -4.09 -6.39 -4.11
CA ALA A 519 -3.25 -6.28 -5.32
C ALA A 519 -3.16 -4.84 -5.88
N PRO A 520 -4.24 -4.02 -5.91
CA PRO A 520 -4.15 -2.63 -6.33
C PRO A 520 -3.18 -1.78 -5.49
N GLN A 521 -3.08 -2.06 -4.19
CA GLN A 521 -2.20 -1.38 -3.25
C GLN A 521 -0.74 -1.70 -3.59
N LEU A 522 -0.44 -2.94 -3.99
CA LEU A 522 0.88 -3.32 -4.49
C LEU A 522 1.23 -2.55 -5.79
N LEU A 523 0.28 -2.43 -6.72
CA LEU A 523 0.44 -1.65 -7.96
C LEU A 523 0.69 -0.16 -7.69
N LEU A 524 0.03 0.40 -6.66
CA LEU A 524 0.29 1.76 -6.19
C LEU A 524 1.71 1.92 -5.64
N SER A 525 2.21 0.95 -4.85
CA SER A 525 3.60 0.96 -4.36
C SER A 525 4.60 0.98 -5.52
N PHE A 526 4.38 0.20 -6.58
CA PHE A 526 5.21 0.25 -7.79
C PHE A 526 5.16 1.62 -8.48
N SER A 527 3.97 2.21 -8.58
CA SER A 527 3.79 3.56 -9.13
C SER A 527 4.56 4.60 -8.32
N TYR A 528 4.56 4.50 -6.98
CA TYR A 528 5.36 5.36 -6.11
C TYR A 528 6.86 5.26 -6.40
N PHE A 529 7.41 4.06 -6.59
CA PHE A 529 8.83 3.90 -6.95
C PHE A 529 9.18 4.57 -8.27
N VAL A 530 8.30 4.46 -9.27
CA VAL A 530 8.47 5.13 -10.57
C VAL A 530 8.48 6.65 -10.40
N TYR A 531 7.52 7.20 -9.66
CA TYR A 531 7.47 8.64 -9.36
C TYR A 531 8.73 9.09 -8.63
N ASN A 532 9.13 8.38 -7.58
CA ASN A 532 10.32 8.69 -6.80
C ASN A 532 11.58 8.69 -7.69
N ALA A 533 11.71 7.72 -8.60
CA ALA A 533 12.83 7.66 -9.54
C ALA A 533 12.84 8.84 -10.54
N LEU A 534 11.69 9.23 -11.10
CA LEU A 534 11.58 10.38 -12.01
C LEU A 534 11.97 11.70 -11.32
N TYR A 535 11.41 11.96 -10.14
CA TYR A 535 11.71 13.17 -9.37
C TYR A 535 13.16 13.23 -8.92
N THR A 536 13.74 12.09 -8.52
CA THR A 536 15.15 12.02 -8.11
C THR A 536 16.07 12.37 -9.28
N ARG A 537 15.84 11.80 -10.46
CA ARG A 537 16.59 12.14 -11.69
C ARG A 537 16.48 13.61 -12.06
N LEU A 538 15.27 14.17 -12.00
CA LEU A 538 15.04 15.58 -12.28
C LEU A 538 15.78 16.50 -11.29
N CYS A 539 15.79 16.14 -10.00
CA CYS A 539 16.50 16.93 -8.99
C CYS A 539 18.02 16.85 -9.12
N VAL A 540 18.55 15.66 -9.44
CA VAL A 540 19.99 15.47 -9.71
C VAL A 540 20.43 16.29 -10.90
N GLU A 541 19.71 16.23 -12.02
CA GLU A 541 20.02 17.03 -13.20
C GLU A 541 19.87 18.54 -12.93
N LYS A 542 18.94 18.92 -12.06
CA LYS A 542 18.78 20.32 -11.65
C LYS A 542 19.97 20.82 -10.83
N GLU A 543 20.45 20.01 -9.90
CA GLU A 543 21.65 20.28 -9.11
C GLU A 543 22.89 20.35 -10.01
N TRP A 544 23.07 19.36 -10.89
CA TRP A 544 24.15 19.30 -11.88
C TRP A 544 24.21 20.55 -12.77
N ASN A 545 23.09 20.92 -13.39
CA ASN A 545 23.04 22.09 -14.25
C ASN A 545 23.28 23.41 -13.49
N SER A 546 22.94 23.48 -12.20
CA SER A 546 23.18 24.69 -11.39
C SER A 546 24.67 24.98 -11.17
N LEU A 547 25.52 23.95 -11.20
CA LEU A 547 26.97 24.09 -11.03
C LEU A 547 27.64 24.86 -12.18
N SER A 548 27.00 24.98 -13.35
CA SER A 548 27.54 25.80 -14.45
C SER A 548 27.22 27.29 -14.33
N GLN A 549 26.21 27.66 -13.53
CA GLN A 549 25.69 29.03 -13.47
C GLN A 549 26.41 29.87 -12.43
N LYS A 550 26.75 29.27 -11.29
CA LYS A 550 27.42 29.97 -10.19
C LYS A 550 28.19 28.99 -9.32
N TYR A 551 29.15 29.52 -8.58
CA TYR A 551 29.90 28.78 -7.58
C TYR A 551 28.98 28.25 -6.49
N HIS A 552 28.93 26.93 -6.35
CA HIS A 552 28.04 26.23 -5.43
C HIS A 552 28.81 25.25 -4.54
N PRO A 553 28.44 25.12 -3.26
CA PRO A 553 28.99 24.06 -2.43
C PRO A 553 28.44 22.70 -2.89
N ILE A 554 29.32 21.70 -2.98
CA ILE A 554 28.93 20.34 -3.40
C ILE A 554 28.26 19.61 -2.23
N ARG A 555 27.17 18.91 -2.53
CA ARG A 555 26.44 18.08 -1.58
C ARG A 555 27.01 16.68 -1.55
N VAL A 556 27.50 16.26 -0.39
CA VAL A 556 28.17 14.97 -0.21
C VAL A 556 27.64 14.23 1.01
N THR A 557 27.91 12.94 1.08
CA THR A 557 27.58 12.08 2.21
C THR A 557 28.38 12.45 3.45
N ARG A 558 29.64 12.88 3.30
CA ARG A 558 30.52 13.29 4.41
C ARG A 558 31.15 14.65 4.11
N PRO A 559 30.53 15.76 4.54
CA PRO A 559 31.03 17.09 4.19
C PRO A 559 32.37 17.39 4.88
N ARG A 560 33.27 18.01 4.13
CA ARG A 560 34.52 18.63 4.58
C ARG A 560 34.65 20.03 3.97
N GLY A 561 35.32 20.95 4.68
CA GLY A 561 35.50 22.33 4.21
C GLY A 561 34.16 23.05 3.97
N GLN A 562 33.96 23.57 2.76
CA GLN A 562 32.75 24.32 2.37
C GLN A 562 31.63 23.43 1.80
N GLN A 563 31.81 22.11 1.76
CA GLN A 563 30.80 21.16 1.31
C GLN A 563 29.59 21.11 2.25
N ILE A 564 28.44 20.73 1.72
CA ILE A 564 27.21 20.56 2.51
C ILE A 564 26.81 19.08 2.62
N SER A 565 26.22 18.70 3.75
CA SER A 565 25.69 17.35 3.93
C SER A 565 24.49 17.11 3.02
N THR A 566 24.38 15.88 2.53
CA THR A 566 23.13 15.41 1.92
C THR A 566 21.97 15.35 2.92
N TYR A 567 20.73 15.37 2.40
CA TYR A 567 19.52 15.06 3.17
C TYR A 567 19.48 13.57 3.57
N ARG A 568 18.41 13.13 4.25
CA ARG A 568 18.16 11.70 4.54
C ARG A 568 18.16 10.83 3.25
N LEU A 569 17.92 11.40 2.06
CA LEU A 569 17.95 10.78 0.73
C LEU A 569 18.41 11.79 -0.37
N GLN A 570 18.62 11.33 -1.62
CA GLN A 570 18.96 12.19 -2.78
C GLN A 570 17.92 13.28 -3.04
N LEU A 571 16.63 12.99 -2.77
CA LEU A 571 15.51 13.89 -3.00
C LEU A 571 15.32 14.89 -1.82
N PRO A 572 15.23 16.21 -2.09
CA PRO A 572 14.94 17.21 -1.06
C PRO A 572 13.60 16.98 -0.35
N TYR A 573 13.51 17.30 0.95
CA TYR A 573 12.30 17.10 1.76
C TYR A 573 11.04 17.78 1.22
N ARG A 574 11.19 18.93 0.53
CA ARG A 574 10.08 19.63 -0.14
C ARG A 574 9.35 18.80 -1.20
N TYR A 575 9.99 17.76 -1.75
CA TYR A 575 9.39 16.83 -2.69
C TYR A 575 9.11 15.47 -2.04
N SER A 576 10.03 14.99 -1.19
CA SER A 576 9.89 13.69 -0.54
C SER A 576 8.71 13.64 0.43
N ILE A 577 8.51 14.67 1.27
CA ILE A 577 7.41 14.67 2.25
C ILE A 577 6.05 14.69 1.55
N PRO A 578 5.75 15.58 0.59
CA PRO A 578 4.49 15.54 -0.14
C PRO A 578 4.28 14.21 -0.88
N LEU A 579 5.33 13.64 -1.49
CA LEU A 579 5.22 12.35 -2.20
C LEU A 579 4.82 11.21 -1.24
N ILE A 580 5.40 11.17 -0.04
CA ILE A 580 5.05 10.18 0.98
C ILE A 580 3.62 10.42 1.49
N VAL A 581 3.24 11.67 1.79
CA VAL A 581 1.89 12.00 2.26
C VAL A 581 0.83 11.62 1.22
N ILE A 582 1.05 11.99 -0.05
CA ILE A 582 0.16 11.61 -1.16
C ILE A 582 0.09 10.09 -1.28
N SER A 583 1.21 9.38 -1.15
CA SER A 583 1.24 7.92 -1.17
C SER A 583 0.38 7.31 -0.05
N VAL A 584 0.51 7.77 1.19
CA VAL A 584 -0.32 7.29 2.32
C VAL A 584 -1.80 7.53 2.05
N LEU A 585 -2.17 8.72 1.57
CA LEU A 585 -3.56 9.07 1.24
C LEU A 585 -4.11 8.22 0.09
N LEU A 586 -3.30 7.96 -0.95
CA LEU A 586 -3.68 7.09 -2.06
C LEU A 586 -3.85 5.64 -1.61
N HIS A 587 -2.98 5.12 -0.73
CA HIS A 587 -3.13 3.76 -0.20
C HIS A 587 -4.43 3.62 0.61
N TRP A 588 -4.76 4.62 1.43
CA TRP A 588 -6.04 4.69 2.12
C TRP A 588 -7.22 4.74 1.14
N LEU A 589 -7.15 5.59 0.12
CA LEU A 589 -8.20 5.70 -0.89
C LEU A 589 -8.41 4.38 -1.66
N VAL A 590 -7.31 3.75 -2.10
CA VAL A 590 -7.34 2.45 -2.81
C VAL A 590 -7.92 1.34 -1.93
N SER A 591 -7.70 1.36 -0.61
CA SER A 591 -8.31 0.39 0.31
C SER A 591 -9.84 0.47 0.40
N ASN A 592 -10.45 1.53 -0.14
CA ASN A 592 -11.91 1.65 -0.28
C ASN A 592 -12.42 1.22 -1.67
N THR A 593 -11.54 0.92 -2.63
CA THR A 593 -11.93 0.49 -3.99
C THR A 593 -12.30 -0.98 -4.06
N LEU A 594 -11.40 -1.85 -3.60
CA LEU A 594 -11.54 -3.29 -3.47
C LEU A 594 -11.15 -3.66 -2.04
N TYR A 595 -12.00 -4.43 -1.37
CA TYR A 595 -11.78 -4.79 0.03
C TYR A 595 -12.38 -6.16 0.36
N VAL A 596 -11.73 -6.86 1.29
CA VAL A 596 -12.27 -8.09 1.85
C VAL A 596 -13.42 -7.72 2.78
N PHE A 597 -14.54 -8.41 2.62
CA PHE A 597 -15.73 -8.21 3.43
C PHE A 597 -16.11 -9.53 4.09
N ILE A 598 -16.36 -9.48 5.41
CA ILE A 598 -16.69 -10.65 6.22
C ILE A 598 -18.06 -10.39 6.84
N LEU A 599 -18.99 -11.28 6.54
CA LEU A 599 -20.39 -11.17 6.93
C LEU A 599 -20.79 -12.32 7.81
N GLU A 600 -21.37 -12.02 8.97
CA GLU A 600 -21.96 -13.00 9.88
C GLU A 600 -23.49 -12.99 9.78
N GLY A 601 -24.18 -14.04 10.22
CA GLY A 601 -25.65 -14.12 10.19
C GLY A 601 -26.22 -15.00 9.07
N GLY A 602 -25.37 -15.60 8.24
CA GLY A 602 -25.75 -16.68 7.32
C GLY A 602 -26.55 -16.27 6.07
N TYR A 603 -26.85 -14.98 5.85
CA TYR A 603 -27.63 -14.51 4.69
C TYR A 603 -27.12 -15.06 3.35
N PHE A 604 -25.83 -14.94 3.10
CA PHE A 604 -25.20 -15.42 1.86
C PHE A 604 -24.96 -16.94 1.81
N LEU A 605 -25.27 -17.67 2.88
CA LEU A 605 -25.13 -19.14 2.92
C LEU A 605 -26.47 -19.87 2.71
N VAL A 606 -27.61 -19.17 2.80
CA VAL A 606 -28.95 -19.76 2.63
C VAL A 606 -29.16 -20.26 1.20
N GLU A 607 -28.62 -19.56 0.20
CA GLU A 607 -28.81 -19.93 -1.21
C GLU A 607 -28.17 -21.28 -1.56
N GLN A 608 -27.03 -21.63 -0.91
CA GLN A 608 -26.32 -22.90 -1.14
C GLN A 608 -26.89 -24.12 -0.42
N LYS A 609 -27.54 -23.96 0.74
CA LYS A 609 -28.04 -25.11 1.56
C LYS A 609 -29.50 -25.50 1.31
N SER A 610 -30.17 -24.81 0.38
CA SER A 610 -31.59 -25.02 0.05
C SER A 610 -31.94 -26.41 -0.49
N TYR A 611 -30.96 -27.24 -0.88
CA TYR A 611 -31.19 -28.62 -1.33
C TYR A 611 -30.98 -29.72 -0.26
N GLN A 612 -30.44 -29.42 0.93
CA GLN A 612 -29.98 -30.47 1.85
C GLN A 612 -30.73 -30.57 3.19
N TYR A 613 -31.81 -29.81 3.38
CA TYR A 613 -32.58 -29.85 4.63
C TYR A 613 -33.50 -31.09 4.79
N PHE A 614 -33.64 -31.92 3.75
CA PHE A 614 -34.43 -33.17 3.82
C PHE A 614 -33.68 -34.36 4.43
N ASN A 615 -32.39 -34.21 4.78
CA ASN A 615 -31.67 -35.20 5.57
C ASN A 615 -30.73 -34.45 6.53
N PRO A 616 -30.90 -34.54 7.85
CA PRO A 616 -29.87 -34.10 8.78
C PRO A 616 -28.72 -35.10 8.68
N VAL A 617 -27.86 -34.92 7.67
CA VAL A 617 -26.51 -35.46 7.73
C VAL A 617 -25.89 -34.73 8.90
N GLN A 618 -25.60 -35.48 9.97
CA GLN A 618 -24.82 -34.95 11.09
C GLN A 618 -23.63 -34.20 10.50
N PRO A 619 -23.39 -32.94 10.87
CA PRO A 619 -22.24 -32.24 10.35
C PRO A 619 -21.03 -33.06 10.80
N ASP A 620 -20.38 -33.72 9.84
CA ASP A 620 -19.04 -34.26 10.05
C ASP A 620 -18.23 -33.14 10.72
N PRO A 621 -17.42 -33.46 11.75
CA PRO A 621 -16.59 -32.48 12.42
C PRO A 621 -15.49 -32.05 11.46
N VAL A 622 -15.84 -31.25 10.44
CA VAL A 622 -14.89 -30.53 9.63
C VAL A 622 -14.12 -29.67 10.62
N PRO A 623 -12.80 -29.84 10.72
CA PRO A 623 -12.04 -29.23 11.79
C PRO A 623 -12.24 -27.71 11.75
N ARG A 624 -12.40 -27.11 12.94
CA ARG A 624 -12.58 -25.66 13.20
C ARG A 624 -11.34 -24.86 12.74
N VAL A 625 -11.09 -24.80 11.44
CA VAL A 625 -9.80 -24.35 10.86
C VAL A 625 -9.80 -22.87 10.49
N SER A 626 -10.96 -22.22 10.46
CA SER A 626 -11.09 -20.77 10.33
C SER A 626 -11.72 -20.21 11.60
N GLY A 627 -11.05 -19.28 12.29
CA GLY A 627 -11.57 -18.56 13.46
C GLY A 627 -12.72 -17.60 13.13
N PHE A 628 -13.71 -18.05 12.36
CA PHE A 628 -14.97 -17.40 12.01
C PHE A 628 -16.13 -18.30 12.47
N SER A 629 -17.34 -17.74 12.62
CA SER A 629 -18.53 -18.55 12.90
C SER A 629 -18.93 -19.37 11.67
N ASP A 630 -19.59 -20.51 11.88
CA ASP A 630 -20.00 -21.42 10.79
C ASP A 630 -20.98 -20.78 9.79
N ASP A 631 -21.59 -19.66 10.17
CA ASP A 631 -22.48 -18.83 9.36
C ASP A 631 -21.79 -17.62 8.72
N SER A 632 -20.45 -17.55 8.76
CA SER A 632 -19.67 -16.46 8.19
C SER A 632 -19.43 -16.64 6.67
N TYR A 633 -19.76 -15.60 5.92
CA TYR A 633 -19.43 -15.43 4.51
C TYR A 633 -18.18 -14.54 4.36
N VAL A 634 -17.24 -14.94 3.50
CA VAL A 634 -16.06 -14.15 3.14
C VAL A 634 -16.09 -13.87 1.64
N GLY A 635 -16.09 -12.60 1.26
CA GLY A 635 -16.11 -12.17 -0.14
C GLY A 635 -15.31 -10.90 -0.40
N ILE A 636 -15.36 -10.43 -1.64
CA ILE A 636 -14.69 -9.20 -2.07
C ILE A 636 -15.75 -8.18 -2.47
N GLY A 637 -15.80 -7.08 -1.73
CA GLY A 637 -16.63 -5.93 -2.03
C GLY A 637 -15.88 -4.89 -2.86
N PHE A 638 -16.62 -4.10 -3.62
CA PHE A 638 -16.07 -2.98 -4.39
C PHE A 638 -16.96 -1.74 -4.35
N SER A 639 -16.35 -0.55 -4.32
CA SER A 639 -17.06 0.74 -4.38
C SER A 639 -16.86 1.43 -5.74
N THR A 640 -17.92 1.55 -6.52
CA THR A 640 -17.90 2.24 -7.82
C THR A 640 -17.51 3.72 -7.68
N ILE A 641 -17.92 4.39 -6.59
CA ILE A 641 -17.57 5.79 -6.31
C ILE A 641 -16.08 5.92 -6.00
N SER A 642 -15.53 5.06 -5.14
CA SER A 642 -14.09 5.11 -4.83
C SER A 642 -13.25 4.81 -6.06
N ILE A 643 -13.65 3.86 -6.91
CA ILE A 643 -12.96 3.58 -8.17
C ILE A 643 -12.93 4.82 -9.06
N LEU A 644 -14.05 5.55 -9.18
CA LEU A 644 -14.13 6.80 -9.94
C LEU A 644 -13.19 7.87 -9.38
N VAL A 645 -13.18 8.08 -8.07
CA VAL A 645 -12.30 9.08 -7.42
C VAL A 645 -10.83 8.73 -7.64
N VAL A 646 -10.45 7.46 -7.49
CA VAL A 646 -9.08 6.98 -7.77
C VAL A 646 -8.71 7.17 -9.24
N LEU A 647 -9.62 6.88 -10.17
CA LEU A 647 -9.41 7.08 -11.60
C LEU A 647 -9.11 8.55 -11.93
N LEU A 648 -9.92 9.49 -11.42
CA LEU A 648 -9.73 10.92 -11.65
C LEU A 648 -8.37 11.40 -11.10
N ILE A 649 -8.01 10.95 -9.89
CA ILE A 649 -6.73 11.29 -9.27
C ILE A 649 -5.57 10.67 -10.05
N ALA A 650 -5.68 9.41 -10.50
CA ALA A 650 -4.64 8.75 -11.28
C ALA A 650 -4.38 9.48 -12.61
N CYS A 651 -5.44 9.89 -13.32
CA CYS A 651 -5.35 10.70 -14.52
C CYS A 651 -4.65 12.05 -14.25
N PHE A 652 -5.04 12.75 -13.19
CA PHE A 652 -4.41 14.01 -12.80
C PHE A 652 -2.93 13.83 -12.49
N LEU A 653 -2.58 12.87 -11.63
CA LEU A 653 -1.19 12.62 -11.22
C LEU A 653 -0.31 12.32 -12.44
N ALA A 654 -0.79 11.50 -13.38
CA ALA A 654 -0.05 11.13 -14.60
C ALA A 654 0.37 12.34 -15.47
N THR A 655 -0.28 13.50 -15.34
CA THR A 655 0.09 14.73 -16.07
C THR A 655 1.21 15.53 -15.39
N ILE A 656 1.39 15.38 -14.06
CA ILE A 656 2.29 16.22 -13.25
C ILE A 656 3.75 16.15 -13.74
N PRO A 657 4.36 14.96 -14.00
CA PRO A 657 5.74 14.89 -14.45
C PRO A 657 5.98 15.68 -15.74
N PHE A 658 5.04 15.64 -16.69
CA PHE A 658 5.14 16.35 -17.96
C PHE A 658 5.08 17.87 -17.76
N ILE A 659 4.15 18.36 -16.95
CA ILE A 659 4.00 19.78 -16.63
C ILE A 659 5.30 20.32 -16.01
N LEU A 660 5.87 19.62 -15.04
CA LEU A 660 7.09 20.05 -14.36
C LEU A 660 8.32 20.03 -15.28
N CYS A 661 8.39 19.08 -16.21
CA CYS A 661 9.53 18.90 -17.12
C CYS A 661 9.46 19.78 -18.39
N SER A 662 8.36 20.51 -18.60
CA SER A 662 8.15 21.36 -19.78
C SER A 662 9.05 22.60 -19.84
N LYS A 663 9.61 23.02 -18.69
CA LYS A 663 10.45 24.23 -18.59
C LYS A 663 11.81 24.05 -19.29
N ARG A 664 12.41 25.16 -19.74
CA ARG A 664 13.76 25.18 -20.33
C ARG A 664 14.84 25.15 -19.26
N MET A 665 15.98 24.51 -19.56
CA MET A 665 17.19 24.59 -18.75
C MET A 665 17.96 25.87 -19.09
N LYS A 666 18.56 26.51 -18.07
CA LYS A 666 19.21 27.81 -18.22
C LYS A 666 20.74 27.72 -18.35
N GLY A 667 21.36 26.67 -17.82
CA GLY A 667 22.83 26.55 -17.74
C GLY A 667 23.42 25.90 -19.00
N PRO A 668 24.70 26.14 -19.30
CA PRO A 668 25.40 25.47 -20.41
C PRO A 668 25.85 24.03 -20.07
N MET A 669 25.73 23.56 -18.84
CA MET A 669 26.19 22.23 -18.42
C MET A 669 25.77 21.07 -19.37
N VAL A 670 26.68 20.13 -19.60
CA VAL A 670 26.37 18.87 -20.32
C VAL A 670 25.31 18.05 -19.58
N LEU A 671 24.46 17.32 -20.31
CA LEU A 671 23.48 16.42 -19.68
C LEU A 671 24.16 15.15 -19.16
N GLY A 672 23.76 14.68 -17.99
CA GLY A 672 24.27 13.43 -17.42
C GLY A 672 24.74 13.55 -15.98
N GLY A 673 24.08 14.36 -15.14
CA GLY A 673 24.43 14.53 -13.73
C GLY A 673 24.32 13.28 -12.88
N SER A 674 23.76 12.18 -13.42
CA SER A 674 23.77 10.86 -12.81
C SER A 674 24.65 9.84 -13.54
N ASN A 675 25.28 10.17 -14.67
CA ASN A 675 26.08 9.22 -15.45
C ASN A 675 27.55 9.30 -15.01
N SER A 676 28.11 8.20 -14.51
CA SER A 676 29.48 8.18 -13.95
C SER A 676 30.56 8.63 -14.93
N MET A 677 30.46 8.32 -16.23
CA MET A 677 31.44 8.76 -17.23
C MET A 677 31.36 10.26 -17.49
N VAL A 678 30.15 10.82 -17.53
CA VAL A 678 29.94 12.27 -17.72
C VAL A 678 30.45 13.06 -16.51
N ILE A 679 30.17 12.56 -15.30
CA ILE A 679 30.68 13.19 -14.07
C ILE A 679 32.22 13.14 -14.05
N SER A 680 32.81 11.98 -14.37
CA SER A 680 34.26 11.78 -14.46
C SER A 680 34.92 12.76 -15.44
N ALA A 681 34.36 12.88 -16.65
CA ALA A 681 34.88 13.77 -17.70
C ALA A 681 34.91 15.26 -17.28
N ALA A 682 33.97 15.70 -16.46
CA ALA A 682 33.91 17.08 -15.95
C ALA A 682 34.88 17.36 -14.78
N CYS A 683 35.55 16.33 -14.25
CA CYS A 683 36.39 16.41 -13.05
C CYS A 683 37.90 16.38 -13.35
N HIS A 684 38.31 16.54 -14.61
CA HIS A 684 39.73 16.71 -14.98
C HIS A 684 40.17 18.15 -14.72
N LEU A 685 40.74 18.43 -13.54
CA LEU A 685 41.04 19.81 -13.11
C LEU A 685 42.42 20.29 -13.58
N SER A 686 42.54 21.61 -13.76
CA SER A 686 43.83 22.30 -13.89
C SER A 686 44.32 22.82 -12.54
N LEU A 687 45.63 22.77 -12.32
CA LEU A 687 46.29 23.27 -11.09
C LEU A 687 47.07 24.58 -11.29
N VAL A 688 47.06 25.13 -12.50
CA VAL A 688 47.92 26.27 -12.93
C VAL A 688 47.75 27.55 -12.11
N SER A 689 46.61 27.75 -11.44
CA SER A 689 46.37 28.93 -10.60
C SER A 689 46.29 28.63 -9.10
N ALA A 690 46.28 27.36 -8.68
CA ALA A 690 46.16 26.99 -7.26
C ALA A 690 47.50 27.18 -6.51
N THR A 691 48.62 27.05 -7.21
CA THR A 691 49.97 27.10 -6.64
C THR A 691 50.47 28.52 -6.29
N GLY A 692 49.76 29.57 -6.71
CA GLY A 692 50.15 30.97 -6.50
C GLY A 692 49.48 31.72 -5.34
N SER A 693 48.41 31.20 -4.72
CA SER A 693 47.62 31.98 -3.75
C SER A 693 47.04 31.20 -2.55
N MET A 694 47.58 30.02 -2.21
CA MET A 694 47.08 29.27 -1.05
C MET A 694 47.60 29.86 0.27
N SER A 695 46.93 30.90 0.78
CA SER A 695 47.00 31.30 2.18
C SER A 695 45.97 30.50 3.02
N PRO A 696 46.22 30.26 4.33
CA PRO A 696 45.29 29.50 5.16
C PRO A 696 43.96 30.24 5.26
N LEU A 697 42.85 29.52 5.05
CA LEU A 697 41.46 29.99 5.14
C LEU A 697 41.25 30.98 6.30
N ALA A 698 41.32 32.28 6.00
CA ALA A 698 40.91 33.37 6.87
C ALA A 698 39.42 33.68 6.66
N GLY A 699 38.79 34.17 7.72
CA GLY A 699 37.34 34.23 7.91
C GLY A 699 36.51 34.80 6.76
N SER A 700 35.35 34.18 6.58
CA SER A 700 34.17 34.63 5.84
C SER A 700 33.95 36.15 5.87
N GLU A 701 34.12 36.83 4.74
CA GLU A 701 33.44 38.10 4.45
C GLU A 701 32.04 37.81 3.88
N ARG A 702 31.02 38.41 4.52
CA ARG A 702 29.63 38.44 4.04
C ARG A 702 29.50 39.56 3.01
N GLU A 703 28.99 39.25 1.83
CA GLU A 703 28.30 40.24 1.00
C GLU A 703 26.80 40.17 1.32
N ASP A 704 26.31 41.25 1.92
CA ASP A 704 24.91 41.50 2.25
C ASP A 704 24.09 41.83 0.99
N GLY A 705 22.87 41.30 0.93
CA GLY A 705 21.94 41.65 -0.14
C GLY A 705 20.69 40.78 -0.20
N TYR A 706 19.99 40.53 0.92
CA TYR A 706 18.57 40.12 0.90
C TYR A 706 17.84 40.60 2.16
N GLU A 707 16.67 41.19 1.93
CA GLU A 707 15.66 41.62 2.91
C GLU A 707 15.38 40.57 4.01
N GLN A 708 15.39 41.03 5.26
CA GLN A 708 15.16 40.22 6.46
C GLN A 708 13.67 39.92 6.66
N VAL A 709 13.34 38.65 6.87
CA VAL A 709 12.18 38.23 7.67
C VAL A 709 12.72 37.70 9.00
N PRO A 710 12.30 38.22 10.16
CA PRO A 710 13.00 37.94 11.42
C PRO A 710 12.64 36.56 11.98
N LEU A 711 13.66 35.74 12.24
CA LEU A 711 13.57 34.56 13.09
C LEU A 711 14.20 34.87 14.46
N ARG A 712 13.36 34.69 15.48
CA ARG A 712 13.53 34.91 16.92
C ARG A 712 14.85 34.35 17.49
N GLU A 713 15.62 35.20 18.15
CA GLU A 713 16.86 34.87 18.87
C GLU A 713 16.60 34.02 20.13
N TRP A 714 17.54 33.12 20.43
CA TRP A 714 17.73 32.50 21.74
C TRP A 714 19.08 32.98 22.33
N PRO A 715 19.22 33.11 23.66
CA PRO A 715 20.30 33.88 24.27
C PRO A 715 21.66 33.20 24.18
N GLN A 716 22.69 33.98 23.88
CA GLN A 716 24.10 33.58 23.92
C GLN A 716 24.59 33.46 25.37
N ALA A 717 25.25 32.34 25.69
CA ALA A 717 26.05 32.21 26.91
C ALA A 717 27.54 32.39 26.57
N THR A 718 28.12 33.48 27.08
CA THR A 718 29.54 33.83 27.00
C THR A 718 30.39 32.97 27.94
N SER A 719 31.49 32.38 27.45
CA SER A 719 32.55 31.82 28.30
C SER A 719 33.91 31.76 27.58
N PRO A 720 35.02 32.17 28.22
CA PRO A 720 36.35 32.27 27.62
C PRO A 720 37.06 30.90 27.59
N LYS A 721 36.75 30.06 26.59
CA LYS A 721 37.51 28.82 26.31
C LYS A 721 38.06 28.74 24.88
N THR A 722 37.91 29.81 24.10
CA THR A 722 38.17 29.79 22.65
C THR A 722 39.64 30.00 22.27
N LYS A 723 40.51 30.48 23.18
CA LYS A 723 41.94 30.71 22.87
C LYS A 723 42.85 29.48 23.06
N PHE A 724 42.48 28.53 23.91
CA PHE A 724 43.28 27.30 24.14
C PHE A 724 42.92 26.15 23.18
N PHE A 725 41.83 26.27 22.43
CA PHE A 725 41.38 25.24 21.49
C PHE A 725 42.04 25.39 20.11
N THR A 726 42.34 26.62 19.69
CA THR A 726 42.96 26.93 18.39
C THR A 726 44.41 26.46 18.30
N GLN A 727 45.16 26.53 19.40
CA GLN A 727 46.57 26.09 19.42
C GLN A 727 46.69 24.56 19.36
N LYS A 728 45.72 23.83 19.95
CA LYS A 728 45.68 22.35 19.94
C LYS A 728 45.24 21.76 18.60
N ILE A 729 44.46 22.50 17.81
CA ILE A 729 44.05 22.10 16.45
C ILE A 729 45.23 22.19 15.47
N SER A 730 46.06 23.23 15.57
CA SER A 730 47.24 23.37 14.68
C SER A 730 48.28 22.26 14.89
N GLN A 731 48.42 21.76 16.13
CA GLN A 731 49.30 20.62 16.45
C GLN A 731 48.71 19.25 16.06
N LEU A 732 47.38 19.15 15.92
CA LEU A 732 46.70 17.94 15.44
C LEU A 732 46.78 17.81 13.91
N GLU A 733 46.69 18.92 13.19
CA GLU A 733 46.84 18.95 11.72
C GLU A 733 48.28 18.63 11.26
N THR A 734 49.30 19.05 12.01
CA THR A 734 50.70 18.70 11.71
C THR A 734 51.01 17.23 11.99
N PHE A 735 50.42 16.64 13.04
CA PHE A 735 50.66 15.24 13.40
C PHE A 735 49.97 14.23 12.45
N GLU A 736 48.78 14.56 11.93
CA GLU A 736 48.07 13.71 10.95
C GLU A 736 48.74 13.70 9.57
N VAL A 737 49.30 14.83 9.12
CA VAL A 737 50.09 14.92 7.87
C VAL A 737 51.35 14.06 7.96
N GLN A 738 51.99 14.00 9.13
CA GLN A 738 53.21 13.22 9.35
C GLN A 738 52.95 11.71 9.39
N SER A 739 51.82 11.28 9.97
CA SER A 739 51.39 9.86 9.94
C SER A 739 51.03 9.35 8.54
N LEU A 740 50.56 10.23 7.65
CA LEU A 740 50.27 9.89 6.25
C LEU A 740 51.56 9.77 5.41
N LEU A 741 52.60 10.54 5.75
CA LEU A 741 53.94 10.45 5.15
C LEU A 741 54.69 9.16 5.56
N GLU A 742 54.54 8.69 6.81
CA GLU A 742 55.14 7.43 7.27
C GLU A 742 54.50 6.17 6.67
N SER A 743 53.24 6.26 6.22
CA SER A 743 52.57 5.14 5.52
C SER A 743 53.02 4.95 4.06
N ALA A 744 53.88 5.84 3.54
CA ALA A 744 54.31 5.88 2.16
C ALA A 744 55.76 5.38 1.92
N GLN A 745 56.45 4.83 2.94
CA GLN A 745 57.77 4.21 2.76
C GLN A 745 57.68 2.69 2.65
N PRO A 746 58.33 2.06 1.64
CA PRO A 746 58.39 0.60 1.55
C PRO A 746 59.36 0.01 2.60
N PRO A 747 59.10 -1.20 3.13
CA PRO A 747 59.99 -1.84 4.10
C PRO A 747 61.28 -2.32 3.43
N SER A 748 62.41 -2.06 4.10
CA SER A 748 63.75 -2.52 3.70
C SER A 748 63.98 -3.99 4.10
N GLY A 749 64.22 -4.87 3.12
CA GLY A 749 64.72 -6.24 3.31
C GLY A 749 64.51 -7.15 2.08
N GLU A 750 65.61 -7.70 1.55
CA GLU A 750 65.83 -8.48 0.31
C GLU A 750 64.91 -9.74 0.16
N GLU A 751 64.53 -10.24 -1.03
CA GLU A 751 65.37 -10.94 -2.04
C GLU A 751 64.65 -11.09 -3.42
N GLN A 752 65.45 -11.34 -4.46
CA GLN A 752 65.18 -11.30 -5.91
C GLN A 752 64.03 -12.18 -6.48
N ARG A 753 63.26 -11.64 -7.44
CA ARG A 753 62.94 -12.28 -8.74
C ARG A 753 62.40 -11.28 -9.76
N GLN A 754 63.02 -11.28 -10.94
CA GLN A 754 62.71 -10.45 -12.12
C GLN A 754 61.30 -10.68 -12.66
N GLY A 755 60.62 -9.58 -12.99
CA GLY A 755 59.32 -9.54 -13.67
C GLY A 755 58.88 -8.09 -13.87
N GLU A 756 59.25 -7.52 -15.02
CA GLU A 756 59.02 -6.15 -15.47
C GLU A 756 57.50 -5.88 -15.65
N LEU A 757 56.94 -4.94 -14.89
CA LEU A 757 55.66 -4.28 -15.20
C LEU A 757 55.70 -2.83 -14.71
N ASP A 758 55.95 -1.93 -15.65
CA ASP A 758 56.00 -0.48 -15.48
C ASP A 758 54.58 0.08 -15.30
N CYS A 759 54.33 0.80 -14.21
CA CYS A 759 53.16 1.67 -14.03
C CYS A 759 53.63 2.92 -13.27
N LYS A 760 53.81 4.02 -14.03
CA LYS A 760 54.01 5.38 -13.53
C LYS A 760 52.72 5.88 -12.86
N ASP A 761 52.70 5.99 -11.54
CA ASP A 761 51.68 6.72 -10.78
C ASP A 761 52.37 7.58 -9.71
N ASP A 762 52.99 8.68 -10.12
CA ASP A 762 53.51 9.70 -9.18
C ASP A 762 52.84 11.05 -9.47
N ILE A 763 51.56 11.18 -9.08
CA ILE A 763 50.99 12.50 -8.77
C ILE A 763 51.67 12.98 -7.49
N GLY A 764 52.42 14.09 -7.55
CA GLY A 764 53.17 14.60 -6.40
C GLY A 764 52.26 14.86 -5.19
N ALA A 765 52.74 14.58 -3.97
CA ALA A 765 51.96 14.73 -2.74
C ALA A 765 51.33 16.14 -2.58
N SER A 766 52.02 17.19 -3.04
CA SER A 766 51.52 18.57 -3.07
C SER A 766 50.32 18.78 -4.00
N GLU A 767 50.33 18.11 -5.15
CA GLU A 767 49.28 18.17 -6.16
C GLU A 767 47.98 17.52 -5.67
N LYS A 768 48.11 16.36 -5.04
CA LYS A 768 47.00 15.64 -4.42
C LYS A 768 46.35 16.45 -3.30
N VAL A 769 47.14 17.18 -2.51
CA VAL A 769 46.62 18.09 -1.46
C VAL A 769 45.82 19.24 -2.08
N ALA A 770 46.31 19.85 -3.16
CA ALA A 770 45.58 20.90 -3.87
C ALA A 770 44.24 20.40 -4.43
N LEU A 771 44.21 19.23 -5.07
CA LEU A 771 42.96 18.62 -5.57
C LEU A 771 41.96 18.35 -4.44
N ILE A 772 42.42 17.85 -3.30
CA ILE A 772 41.57 17.63 -2.12
C ILE A 772 40.97 18.95 -1.61
N GLN A 773 41.75 20.03 -1.57
CA GLN A 773 41.26 21.34 -1.15
C GLN A 773 40.26 21.92 -2.16
N MET A 774 40.51 21.77 -3.46
CA MET A 774 39.59 22.19 -4.51
C MET A 774 38.26 21.45 -4.40
N ALA A 775 38.29 20.12 -4.19
CA ALA A 775 37.08 19.32 -4.00
C ALA A 775 36.26 19.77 -2.78
N GLN A 776 36.90 20.38 -1.78
CA GLN A 776 36.26 20.91 -0.56
C GLN A 776 35.75 22.35 -0.68
N SER A 777 36.08 23.04 -1.77
CA SER A 777 35.68 24.42 -2.06
C SER A 777 34.37 24.49 -2.84
N ARG A 778 33.85 25.71 -3.05
CA ARG A 778 32.72 25.92 -3.97
C ARG A 778 33.20 25.77 -5.40
N LEU A 779 32.50 24.94 -6.18
CA LEU A 779 32.86 24.66 -7.57
C LEU A 779 31.90 25.34 -8.54
N ARG A 780 32.43 25.73 -9.69
CA ARG A 780 31.69 26.11 -10.90
C ARG A 780 32.24 25.30 -12.07
N TRP A 781 31.36 24.83 -12.96
CA TRP A 781 31.75 24.18 -14.22
C TRP A 781 31.79 25.21 -15.35
N GLY A 782 32.85 25.20 -16.14
CA GLY A 782 33.04 26.11 -17.27
C GLY A 782 34.46 26.03 -17.85
N VAL A 783 34.89 27.09 -18.51
CA VAL A 783 36.23 27.16 -19.12
C VAL A 783 37.27 27.38 -18.03
N VAL A 784 38.31 26.55 -18.01
CA VAL A 784 39.42 26.61 -17.04
C VAL A 784 40.76 26.70 -17.79
N LYS A 785 41.69 27.50 -17.28
CA LYS A 785 43.04 27.63 -17.85
C LYS A 785 43.87 26.38 -17.61
N MET A 786 44.43 25.79 -18.66
CA MET A 786 45.32 24.61 -18.58
C MET A 786 46.81 24.99 -18.62
N PRO A 787 47.73 24.06 -18.27
CA PRO A 787 49.18 24.29 -18.39
C PRO A 787 49.60 24.46 -19.85
N GLU A 788 50.74 25.09 -20.08
CA GLU A 788 51.26 25.31 -21.45
C GLU A 788 51.49 23.98 -22.21
N SER A 789 51.87 22.93 -21.49
CA SER A 789 52.02 21.57 -22.04
C SER A 789 50.73 20.98 -22.60
N PHE A 790 49.55 21.43 -22.15
CA PHE A 790 48.27 21.02 -22.72
C PHE A 790 48.04 21.68 -24.08
N TYR A 791 48.25 23.00 -24.18
CA TYR A 791 48.03 23.73 -25.43
C TYR A 791 49.02 23.32 -26.53
N GLN A 792 50.25 22.95 -26.15
CA GLN A 792 51.24 22.38 -27.08
C GLN A 792 50.79 21.08 -27.75
N GLN A 793 49.85 20.33 -27.17
CA GLN A 793 49.31 19.10 -27.80
C GLN A 793 48.39 19.40 -28.98
N PHE A 794 47.89 20.63 -29.09
CA PHE A 794 46.92 21.05 -30.10
C PHE A 794 47.42 22.18 -31.00
N SER A 795 48.71 22.54 -30.91
CA SER A 795 49.32 23.59 -31.72
C SER A 795 49.19 23.34 -33.23
N ASP A 796 49.17 22.08 -33.63
CA ASP A 796 49.06 21.67 -35.04
C ASP A 796 47.68 21.91 -35.66
N MET A 797 46.63 22.13 -34.84
CA MET A 797 45.27 22.35 -35.37
C MET A 797 45.05 23.77 -35.92
N GLY A 798 45.91 24.74 -35.58
CA GLY A 798 45.75 26.13 -35.99
C GLY A 798 44.54 26.86 -35.37
N GLU A 799 43.83 26.21 -34.44
CA GLU A 799 42.65 26.71 -33.73
C GLU A 799 42.94 26.71 -32.23
N ASP A 800 42.42 27.70 -31.50
CA ASP A 800 42.56 27.78 -30.05
C ASP A 800 41.65 26.73 -29.37
N VAL A 801 42.22 25.94 -28.45
CA VAL A 801 41.54 24.82 -27.77
C VAL A 801 41.47 25.10 -26.28
N GLY A 802 40.26 25.34 -25.79
CA GLY A 802 39.98 25.46 -24.36
C GLY A 802 39.80 24.11 -23.66
N HIS A 803 39.63 24.15 -22.34
CA HIS A 803 39.28 23.00 -21.52
C HIS A 803 38.05 23.28 -20.64
N LEU A 804 37.13 22.32 -20.54
CA LEU A 804 35.92 22.43 -19.71
C LEU A 804 36.01 21.52 -18.49
N ALA A 805 36.02 22.12 -17.30
CA ALA A 805 36.11 21.38 -16.06
C ALA A 805 35.44 22.14 -14.91
N PHE A 806 35.35 21.47 -13.75
CA PHE A 806 35.12 22.18 -12.50
C PHE A 806 36.33 23.05 -12.13
N GLY A 807 36.07 24.20 -11.53
CA GLY A 807 37.10 25.05 -10.94
C GLY A 807 36.58 25.86 -9.76
N ILE A 808 37.52 26.45 -9.02
CA ILE A 808 37.27 27.31 -7.85
C ILE A 808 37.23 28.80 -8.25
N LYS A 809 36.90 29.69 -7.30
CA LYS A 809 36.70 31.13 -7.59
C LYS A 809 38.00 31.79 -8.06
N GLU A 810 39.11 31.34 -7.50
CA GLU A 810 40.47 31.82 -7.74
C GLU A 810 40.94 31.53 -9.18
N GLN A 811 40.32 30.55 -9.84
CA GLN A 811 40.64 30.18 -11.23
C GLN A 811 39.85 30.97 -12.28
N ASN A 812 38.95 31.87 -11.84
CA ASN A 812 38.09 32.68 -12.71
C ASN A 812 37.42 31.86 -13.82
N VAL A 813 36.59 30.88 -13.43
CA VAL A 813 35.93 29.97 -14.37
C VAL A 813 34.91 30.72 -15.23
N GLU A 814 35.09 30.70 -16.55
CA GLU A 814 34.26 31.42 -17.52
C GLU A 814 33.18 30.53 -18.16
N GLU A 815 32.20 31.13 -18.85
CA GLU A 815 31.19 30.36 -19.58
C GLU A 815 31.76 29.84 -20.91
N PRO A 816 31.37 28.63 -21.35
CA PRO A 816 31.81 28.08 -22.63
C PRO A 816 31.26 28.88 -23.81
N VAL A 817 32.14 29.14 -24.79
CA VAL A 817 31.86 29.94 -25.99
C VAL A 817 31.31 29.03 -27.09
N ASP A 818 30.18 29.42 -27.68
CA ASP A 818 29.55 28.67 -28.78
C ASP A 818 30.46 28.70 -30.01
N GLY A 819 30.73 27.53 -30.60
CA GLY A 819 31.59 27.40 -31.77
C GLY A 819 33.08 27.26 -31.48
N HIS A 820 33.53 27.38 -30.22
CA HIS A 820 34.93 27.19 -29.83
C HIS A 820 35.26 25.71 -29.61
N TRP A 821 36.52 25.31 -29.79
CA TRP A 821 36.98 23.93 -29.64
C TRP A 821 37.41 23.65 -28.20
N TYR A 822 37.02 22.48 -27.67
CA TYR A 822 37.39 22.05 -26.32
C TYR A 822 37.85 20.59 -26.30
N ALA A 823 38.89 20.29 -25.53
CA ALA A 823 39.44 18.94 -25.35
C ALA A 823 39.38 18.51 -23.89
#